data_AF-A0A0D8Y9L0-F1
#
_entry.id   AF-A0A0D8Y9L0-F1
#
_cell.length_a   1.000
_cell.length_b   1.000
_cell.length_c   1.000
_cell.angle_alpha   90.00
_cell.angle_beta   90.00
_cell.angle_gamma   90.00
#
_symmetry.space_group_name_H-M   'P 1'
#
loop_
_entity.id
_entity.type
_entity.pdbx_description
1 polymer ?
#
loop_
_entity_poly.entity_id
_entity_poly.type
_entity_poly.pdbx_seq_one_letter_code
_entity_poly.pdbx_strand_id
1 'polypeptide(L)'
;MREVISIHVGQAGVQIGNACWELYCLEHGIQPDGIMPSKNENESFTTFFSETGNSRFVPRAIMVDLEPTVVEHGIQPDGIMPSKNENESFTTFFSETGNSRFVPRAIMVDLEPTVVDEIRTGTYKQLFHPEQMITGKEDAANNYARGHYTEIIDLVLDRTRRLADNCSGLQGFLIFHSFGGGTGSGFTSLLMERLSVDYGKKSKLEFSIYPAPQVSTAVVEPYNSILTTHTTLEHSDCAFMVDNEAIYDICRRNLDVERPSYTNLNRIISQVVSSITASLRFEGALNVDLTEFQTNLVPYPRIHFPLATYSPLISAEKVAYHEALSVSDITNMCFEPANQMVKCDPRNGKYMAVCLLYRGDVVPKDVNQSISAIKSRRSIQFVDWCPTGFKVGINYQPPTVVPGGDIAKVPRAVCMLSNTTAIAEAWARLDHKFDLMYAKRAFVHWYVGEGMEEGEFSEAREDLAALEKDYEEFLQCVVYYMEDGDEDLITKVPLEDRNAGTVGVSLVTCGEDGLRILSKSGTDQATADGIIILAQQLVSARELVKERAFDRLRIVAEQMEQLHKTAIRILKDAIRDEELHNVACNMQKRPGHVYHLYEKKNGFRYFSLLTPEEWGKEEKVQEYIASYRLELNNSWTPTADVTKRDQLSKDFEATISKRIL
;
A
#
# COMPACT_ATOMS: atom_id res chain seq x y z
N MET A 1 -8.28 -7.69 23.56
CA MET A 1 -9.08 -7.87 22.33
C MET A 1 -8.39 -7.12 21.20
N ARG A 2 -8.69 -7.49 19.95
CA ARG A 2 -8.03 -7.00 18.73
C ARG A 2 -9.08 -6.35 17.83
N GLU A 3 -9.67 -5.25 18.29
CA GLU A 3 -10.82 -4.64 17.61
C GLU A 3 -10.42 -3.94 16.31
N VAL A 4 -11.30 -4.01 15.32
CA VAL A 4 -11.13 -3.38 14.01
C VAL A 4 -12.39 -2.59 13.66
N ILE A 5 -12.22 -1.37 13.17
CA ILE A 5 -13.34 -0.53 12.73
C ILE A 5 -13.38 -0.55 11.20
N SER A 6 -14.53 -0.86 10.62
CA SER A 6 -14.73 -0.82 9.16
C SER A 6 -15.46 0.47 8.77
N ILE A 7 -14.88 1.25 7.86
CA ILE A 7 -15.47 2.48 7.34
C ILE A 7 -15.81 2.27 5.87
N HIS A 8 -17.06 2.48 5.49
CA HIS A 8 -17.57 2.27 4.15
C HIS A 8 -17.97 3.61 3.57
N VAL A 9 -17.31 4.02 2.48
CA VAL A 9 -17.41 5.37 1.92
C VAL A 9 -18.02 5.34 0.52
N GLY A 10 -19.08 6.12 0.34
CA GLY A 10 -19.82 6.27 -0.92
C GLY A 10 -20.60 5.02 -1.32
N GLN A 11 -21.36 5.12 -2.41
CA GLN A 11 -22.23 4.05 -2.90
C GLN A 11 -21.53 2.68 -2.99
N ALA A 12 -20.38 2.59 -3.64
CA ALA A 12 -19.66 1.33 -3.82
C ALA A 12 -19.22 0.73 -2.48
N GLY A 13 -18.61 1.54 -1.60
CA GLY A 13 -18.17 1.12 -0.29
C GLY A 13 -19.33 0.61 0.56
N VAL A 14 -20.44 1.36 0.61
CA VAL A 14 -21.63 1.01 1.40
C VAL A 14 -22.30 -0.28 0.89
N GLN A 15 -22.44 -0.46 -0.42
CA GLN A 15 -23.04 -1.67 -1.00
C GLN A 15 -22.17 -2.93 -0.78
N ILE A 16 -20.84 -2.79 -0.90
CA ILE A 16 -19.90 -3.88 -0.56
C ILE A 16 -19.97 -4.18 0.94
N GLY A 17 -19.98 -3.13 1.77
CA GLY A 17 -20.13 -3.23 3.21
C GLY A 17 -21.37 -4.03 3.60
N ASN A 18 -22.52 -3.75 2.99
CA ASN A 18 -23.76 -4.48 3.24
C ASN A 18 -23.61 -5.99 2.94
N ALA A 19 -23.00 -6.34 1.80
CA ALA A 19 -22.74 -7.74 1.44
C ALA A 19 -21.72 -8.43 2.36
N CYS A 20 -20.70 -7.70 2.82
CA CYS A 20 -19.71 -8.18 3.79
C CYS A 20 -20.33 -8.46 5.16
N TRP A 21 -21.14 -7.54 5.68
CA TRP A 21 -21.79 -7.71 6.98
C TRP A 21 -22.89 -8.77 6.96
N GLU A 22 -23.64 -8.90 5.87
CA GLU A 22 -24.55 -10.04 5.65
C GLU A 22 -23.79 -11.37 5.79
N LEU A 23 -22.64 -11.49 5.11
CA LEU A 23 -21.82 -12.70 5.17
C LEU A 23 -21.23 -12.92 6.57
N TYR A 24 -20.75 -11.89 7.25
CA TYR A 24 -20.24 -12.01 8.61
C TYR A 24 -21.32 -12.48 9.59
N CYS A 25 -22.53 -11.95 9.49
CA CYS A 25 -23.66 -12.40 10.29
C CYS A 25 -23.94 -13.89 10.06
N LEU A 26 -23.95 -14.34 8.81
CA LEU A 26 -24.15 -15.76 8.48
C LEU A 26 -23.03 -16.66 9.00
N GLU A 27 -21.78 -16.23 8.89
CA GLU A 27 -20.63 -16.99 9.38
C GLU A 27 -20.61 -17.14 10.91
N HIS A 28 -21.05 -16.12 11.64
CA HIS A 28 -21.10 -16.12 13.10
C HIS A 28 -22.46 -16.55 13.68
N GLY A 29 -23.46 -16.82 12.83
CA GLY A 29 -24.81 -17.19 13.28
C GLY A 29 -25.59 -16.06 13.94
N ILE A 30 -25.26 -14.80 13.62
CA ILE A 30 -25.94 -13.61 14.11
C ILE A 30 -27.15 -13.33 13.21
N GLN A 31 -28.32 -13.17 13.81
CA GLN A 31 -29.54 -12.86 13.08
C GLN A 31 -29.57 -11.39 12.63
N PRO A 32 -30.41 -11.01 11.65
CA PRO A 32 -30.48 -9.63 11.17
C PRO A 32 -30.89 -8.56 12.21
N ASP A 33 -31.45 -8.99 13.34
CA ASP A 33 -31.77 -8.15 14.50
C ASP A 33 -30.59 -7.96 15.47
N GLY A 34 -29.45 -8.60 15.17
CA GLY A 34 -28.24 -8.59 15.99
C GLY A 34 -28.27 -9.58 17.15
N ILE A 35 -29.29 -10.44 17.26
CA ILE A 35 -29.36 -11.47 18.30
C ILE A 35 -28.63 -12.72 17.81
N MET A 36 -27.76 -13.26 18.66
CA MET A 36 -27.21 -14.60 18.47
C MET A 36 -28.07 -15.58 19.27
N PRO A 37 -28.87 -16.45 18.63
CA PRO A 37 -29.57 -17.49 19.36
C PRO A 37 -28.52 -18.39 20.03
N SER A 38 -28.62 -18.55 21.35
CA SER A 38 -27.74 -19.45 22.09
C SER A 38 -27.74 -20.81 21.39
N LYS A 39 -26.59 -21.24 20.85
CA LYS A 39 -26.43 -22.65 20.48
C LYS A 39 -26.80 -23.44 21.72
N ASN A 40 -27.78 -24.33 21.60
CA ASN A 40 -28.03 -25.33 22.63
C ASN A 40 -26.82 -26.28 22.66
N GLU A 41 -25.73 -25.85 23.29
CA GLU A 41 -24.67 -26.71 23.76
C GLU A 41 -25.28 -27.60 24.83
N ASN A 42 -25.92 -28.72 24.46
CA ASN A 42 -26.22 -29.81 25.43
C ASN A 42 -26.77 -31.12 24.83
N GLU A 43 -26.89 -31.30 23.51
CA GLU A 43 -27.41 -32.59 23.00
C GLU A 43 -26.36 -33.71 22.93
N SER A 44 -25.06 -33.41 22.76
CA SER A 44 -24.01 -34.45 22.73
C SER A 44 -23.48 -34.82 24.12
N PHE A 45 -23.53 -33.90 25.10
CA PHE A 45 -22.96 -34.10 26.44
C PHE A 45 -23.90 -34.89 27.39
N THR A 46 -25.21 -34.74 27.20
CA THR A 46 -26.25 -35.48 27.95
C THR A 46 -26.27 -36.99 27.67
N THR A 47 -25.57 -37.44 26.62
CA THR A 47 -25.39 -38.86 26.31
C THR A 47 -24.50 -39.55 27.35
N PHE A 48 -23.48 -38.86 27.89
CA PHE A 48 -22.51 -39.43 28.83
C PHE A 48 -22.71 -38.97 30.28
N PHE A 49 -23.36 -37.84 30.52
CA PHE A 49 -23.56 -37.27 31.87
C PHE A 49 -25.05 -37.00 32.14
N SER A 50 -25.49 -37.24 33.37
CA SER A 50 -26.82 -36.83 33.84
C SER A 50 -26.70 -35.57 34.69
N GLU A 51 -27.50 -34.55 34.38
CA GLU A 51 -27.61 -33.35 35.21
C GLU A 51 -28.47 -33.64 36.44
N THR A 52 -27.94 -33.36 37.63
CA THR A 52 -28.73 -33.28 38.87
C THR A 52 -29.13 -31.83 39.11
N GLY A 53 -30.29 -31.61 39.77
CA GLY A 53 -31.02 -30.32 39.85
C GLY A 53 -30.30 -29.10 40.43
N ASN A 54 -28.98 -29.16 40.65
CA ASN A 54 -28.10 -28.05 41.03
C ASN A 54 -27.00 -27.80 39.99
N SER A 55 -27.24 -28.04 38.70
CA SER A 55 -26.27 -27.86 37.60
C SER A 55 -24.97 -28.65 37.77
N ARG A 56 -25.08 -29.83 38.40
CA ARG A 56 -23.95 -30.74 38.65
C ARG A 56 -24.09 -31.95 37.73
N PHE A 57 -23.10 -32.15 36.86
CA PHE A 57 -23.09 -33.24 35.89
C PHE A 57 -22.39 -34.47 36.47
N VAL A 58 -23.08 -35.60 36.48
CA VAL A 58 -22.55 -36.87 36.99
C VAL A 58 -22.39 -37.85 35.83
N PRO A 59 -21.22 -38.48 35.64
CA PRO A 59 -21.02 -39.44 34.55
C PRO A 59 -21.93 -40.66 34.70
N ARG A 60 -22.53 -41.11 33.61
CA ARG A 60 -23.30 -42.36 33.52
C ARG A 60 -22.36 -43.57 33.37
N ALA A 61 -21.42 -43.74 34.30
CA ALA A 61 -20.47 -44.86 34.30
C ALA A 61 -20.40 -45.52 35.69
N ILE A 62 -20.39 -46.86 35.73
CA ILE A 62 -20.05 -47.64 36.94
C ILE A 62 -18.55 -47.90 36.87
N MET A 63 -17.77 -47.29 37.76
CA MET A 63 -16.34 -47.58 37.88
C MET A 63 -16.11 -48.66 38.94
N VAL A 64 -15.45 -49.75 38.54
CA VAL A 64 -14.88 -50.76 39.43
C VAL A 64 -13.37 -50.62 39.31
N ASP A 65 -12.72 -50.24 40.42
CA ASP A 65 -11.30 -49.90 40.50
C ASP A 65 -10.45 -51.11 40.91
N LEU A 66 -9.41 -51.41 40.13
CA LEU A 66 -8.25 -52.23 40.49
C LEU A 66 -6.99 -51.55 39.90
N GLU A 67 -6.64 -50.39 40.45
CA GLU A 67 -5.31 -49.77 40.63
C GLU A 67 -5.28 -48.27 40.22
N PRO A 68 -4.67 -47.40 41.05
CA PRO A 68 -4.74 -45.96 40.86
C PRO A 68 -3.53 -45.49 40.05
N THR A 69 -3.72 -45.14 38.77
CA THR A 69 -2.97 -44.05 38.14
C THR A 69 -3.56 -43.70 36.77
N VAL A 70 -3.48 -42.41 36.44
CA VAL A 70 -3.81 -41.75 35.16
C VAL A 70 -5.26 -41.31 34.99
N VAL A 71 -5.56 -40.06 35.36
CA VAL A 71 -6.40 -39.17 34.55
C VAL A 71 -5.92 -37.71 34.73
N GLU A 72 -5.12 -37.21 33.78
CA GLU A 72 -5.04 -35.77 33.50
C GLU A 72 -6.19 -35.43 32.57
N HIS A 73 -7.33 -34.99 33.10
CA HIS A 73 -8.34 -34.25 32.35
C HIS A 73 -8.74 -33.04 33.20
N GLY A 74 -8.68 -31.85 32.60
CA GLY A 74 -8.77 -30.54 33.26
C GLY A 74 -10.14 -30.18 33.85
N ILE A 75 -10.67 -31.02 34.74
CA ILE A 75 -11.79 -30.68 35.63
C ILE A 75 -11.20 -30.23 36.96
N GLN A 76 -11.56 -29.02 37.42
CA GLN A 76 -11.18 -28.58 38.76
C GLN A 76 -11.86 -29.46 39.83
N PRO A 77 -11.25 -29.67 41.02
CA PRO A 77 -11.77 -30.59 42.05
C PRO A 77 -13.19 -30.29 42.56
N ASP A 78 -13.77 -29.15 42.21
CA ASP A 78 -15.13 -28.71 42.55
C ASP A 78 -16.21 -29.16 41.54
N GLY A 79 -15.82 -29.67 40.37
CA GLY A 79 -16.72 -30.13 39.32
C GLY A 79 -17.31 -29.02 38.45
N ILE A 80 -16.72 -27.82 38.46
CA ILE A 80 -17.12 -26.71 37.61
C ILE A 80 -16.17 -26.66 36.40
N MET A 81 -16.73 -26.81 35.20
CA MET A 81 -16.01 -26.50 33.96
C MET A 81 -15.89 -24.97 33.84
N PRO A 82 -14.70 -24.37 33.68
CA PRO A 82 -14.63 -23.06 33.07
C PRO A 82 -15.12 -23.23 31.63
N SER A 83 -16.25 -22.63 31.28
CA SER A 83 -16.66 -22.45 29.89
C SER A 83 -15.48 -21.86 29.12
N LYS A 84 -14.83 -22.66 28.27
CA LYS A 84 -13.97 -22.09 27.23
C LYS A 84 -14.92 -21.35 26.30
N ASN A 85 -15.01 -20.04 26.44
CA ASN A 85 -15.74 -19.19 25.51
C ASN A 85 -15.09 -19.28 24.13
N GLU A 86 -15.50 -20.24 23.30
CA GLU A 86 -15.21 -20.23 21.85
C GLU A 86 -15.79 -18.95 21.17
N ASN A 87 -16.60 -18.17 21.89
CA ASN A 87 -17.32 -16.99 21.44
C ASN A 87 -16.54 -15.66 21.54
N GLU A 88 -15.27 -15.64 21.94
CA GLU A 88 -14.54 -14.37 22.13
C GLU A 88 -13.92 -13.78 20.85
N SER A 89 -13.70 -14.58 19.79
CA SER A 89 -12.92 -14.14 18.61
C SER A 89 -13.65 -13.16 17.68
N PHE A 90 -14.99 -13.17 17.61
CA PHE A 90 -15.74 -12.27 16.72
C PHE A 90 -16.04 -10.88 17.34
N THR A 91 -15.74 -10.70 18.63
CA THR A 91 -15.82 -9.39 19.32
C THR A 91 -14.86 -8.34 18.73
N THR A 92 -13.94 -8.78 17.87
CA THR A 92 -13.06 -7.94 17.06
C THR A 92 -13.85 -7.04 16.10
N PHE A 93 -14.93 -7.56 15.51
CA PHE A 93 -15.80 -6.82 14.56
C PHE A 93 -17.15 -6.43 15.14
N PHE A 94 -17.62 -7.06 16.21
CA PHE A 94 -18.90 -6.76 16.86
C PHE A 94 -18.69 -6.22 18.28
N SER A 95 -19.50 -5.23 18.68
CA SER A 95 -19.66 -4.83 20.07
C SER A 95 -20.91 -5.48 20.66
N GLU A 96 -20.81 -5.99 21.88
CA GLU A 96 -21.96 -6.52 22.60
C GLU A 96 -22.63 -5.39 23.39
N THR A 97 -23.94 -5.23 23.19
CA THR A 97 -24.79 -4.35 24.00
C THR A 97 -25.47 -5.16 25.10
N GLY A 98 -25.78 -4.54 26.25
CA GLY A 98 -26.35 -5.21 27.43
C GLY A 98 -27.66 -6.00 27.27
N ASN A 99 -28.26 -6.00 26.08
CA ASN A 99 -29.41 -6.85 25.71
C ASN A 99 -28.99 -8.10 24.89
N SER A 100 -27.72 -8.54 24.98
CA SER A 100 -27.15 -9.63 24.17
C SER A 100 -27.32 -9.40 22.65
N ARG A 101 -27.28 -8.12 22.25
CA ARG A 101 -27.32 -7.69 20.85
C ARG A 101 -25.93 -7.33 20.40
N PHE A 102 -25.52 -7.91 19.29
CA PHE A 102 -24.24 -7.64 18.64
C PHE A 102 -24.42 -6.56 17.59
N VAL A 103 -23.66 -5.48 17.73
CA VAL A 103 -23.67 -4.33 16.82
C VAL A 103 -22.33 -4.28 16.07
N PRO A 104 -22.33 -4.17 14.73
CA PRO A 104 -21.11 -4.01 13.96
C PRO A 104 -20.28 -2.78 14.38
N ARG A 105 -18.96 -2.94 14.42
CA ARG A 105 -18.00 -1.83 14.49
C ARG A 105 -17.80 -1.25 13.08
N ALA A 106 -18.89 -0.75 12.53
CA ALA A 106 -18.95 -0.21 11.17
C ALA A 106 -19.39 1.25 11.17
N ILE A 107 -18.91 2.02 10.20
CA ILE A 107 -19.45 3.34 9.85
C ILE A 107 -19.78 3.31 8.36
N MET A 108 -21.01 3.69 8.02
CA MET A 108 -21.49 3.85 6.66
C MET A 108 -21.60 5.34 6.39
N VAL A 109 -20.85 5.84 5.40
CA VAL A 109 -20.83 7.25 5.04
C VAL A 109 -21.14 7.40 3.57
N ASP A 110 -22.12 8.24 3.26
CA ASP A 110 -22.36 8.71 1.91
C ASP A 110 -22.78 10.18 1.93
N LEU A 111 -22.42 10.93 0.88
CA LEU A 111 -22.84 12.33 0.74
C LEU A 111 -24.28 12.44 0.23
N GLU A 112 -24.83 11.34 -0.30
CA GLU A 112 -26.22 11.17 -0.67
C GLU A 112 -26.94 10.16 0.24
N PRO A 113 -28.22 10.36 0.61
CA PRO A 113 -28.92 9.44 1.49
C PRO A 113 -29.36 8.12 0.83
N THR A 114 -29.47 8.05 -0.49
CA THR A 114 -30.18 6.96 -1.22
C THR A 114 -29.70 5.56 -0.82
N VAL A 115 -28.39 5.31 -0.88
CA VAL A 115 -27.81 3.98 -0.65
C VAL A 115 -27.83 3.60 0.84
N VAL A 116 -27.66 4.57 1.72
CA VAL A 116 -27.71 4.34 3.17
C VAL A 116 -29.15 4.13 3.63
N ASP A 117 -30.13 4.78 3.01
CA ASP A 117 -31.55 4.60 3.29
C ASP A 117 -32.05 3.20 2.88
N GLU A 118 -31.46 2.58 1.86
CA GLU A 118 -31.69 1.16 1.54
C GLU A 118 -31.30 0.25 2.71
N ILE A 119 -30.20 0.55 3.42
CA ILE A 119 -29.79 -0.20 4.61
C ILE A 119 -30.76 0.06 5.78
N ARG A 120 -31.18 1.32 5.96
CA ARG A 120 -32.16 1.71 7.01
C ARG A 120 -33.53 1.06 6.84
N THR A 121 -33.89 0.67 5.61
CA THR A 121 -35.18 0.03 5.30
C THR A 121 -35.08 -1.46 5.00
N GLY A 122 -33.87 -1.96 4.74
CA GLY A 122 -33.58 -3.34 4.38
C GLY A 122 -33.65 -4.34 5.54
N THR A 123 -33.22 -5.57 5.25
CA THR A 123 -33.26 -6.71 6.18
C THR A 123 -32.47 -6.46 7.46
N TYR A 124 -31.29 -5.83 7.33
CA TYR A 124 -30.34 -5.57 8.42
C TYR A 124 -30.49 -4.19 9.06
N LYS A 125 -31.66 -3.54 8.93
CA LYS A 125 -31.92 -2.22 9.52
C LYS A 125 -31.76 -2.16 11.05
N GLN A 126 -31.94 -3.31 11.72
CA GLN A 126 -31.77 -3.46 13.16
C GLN A 126 -30.36 -3.97 13.52
N LEU A 127 -29.44 -4.11 12.58
CA LEU A 127 -28.08 -4.54 12.91
C LEU A 127 -27.21 -3.33 13.29
N PHE A 128 -27.25 -2.29 12.46
CA PHE A 128 -26.40 -1.09 12.62
C PHE A 128 -26.98 -0.08 13.62
N HIS A 129 -26.10 0.64 14.31
CA HIS A 129 -26.53 1.76 15.13
C HIS A 129 -26.90 2.95 14.23
N PRO A 130 -28.03 3.65 14.44
CA PRO A 130 -28.45 4.76 13.57
C PRO A 130 -27.40 5.88 13.44
N GLU A 131 -26.62 6.12 14.49
CA GLU A 131 -25.55 7.13 14.46
C GLU A 131 -24.30 6.72 13.68
N GLN A 132 -24.17 5.43 13.30
CA GLN A 132 -23.11 4.93 12.43
C GLN A 132 -23.44 5.11 10.94
N MET A 133 -24.70 5.44 10.62
CA MET A 133 -25.18 5.64 9.25
C MET A 133 -25.29 7.13 8.95
N ILE A 134 -24.22 7.69 8.40
CA ILE A 134 -24.03 9.12 8.17
C ILE A 134 -24.35 9.42 6.71
N THR A 135 -25.24 10.38 6.50
CA THR A 135 -25.72 10.77 5.16
C THR A 135 -25.62 12.28 5.00
N GLY A 136 -25.06 12.73 3.89
CA GLY A 136 -25.12 14.12 3.45
C GLY A 136 -26.46 14.48 2.81
N LYS A 137 -26.51 15.68 2.24
CA LYS A 137 -27.68 16.20 1.48
C LYS A 137 -27.43 16.27 -0.02
N GLU A 138 -26.18 16.41 -0.42
CA GLU A 138 -25.76 16.59 -1.81
C GLU A 138 -24.62 15.63 -2.12
N ASP A 139 -24.76 14.90 -3.22
CA ASP A 139 -23.68 14.04 -3.74
C ASP A 139 -22.50 14.87 -4.28
N ALA A 140 -21.31 14.27 -4.27
CA ALA A 140 -20.13 14.77 -4.95
C ALA A 140 -20.24 14.73 -6.49
N ALA A 141 -21.28 14.13 -7.08
CA ALA A 141 -21.57 14.14 -8.51
C ALA A 141 -20.38 13.67 -9.38
N ASN A 142 -19.70 12.61 -8.93
CA ASN A 142 -18.46 12.10 -9.55
C ASN A 142 -17.30 13.10 -9.62
N ASN A 143 -17.27 14.10 -8.75
CA ASN A 143 -16.18 15.08 -8.66
C ASN A 143 -15.37 14.88 -7.38
N TYR A 144 -14.08 14.56 -7.52
CA TYR A 144 -13.14 14.43 -6.40
C TYR A 144 -13.12 15.67 -5.50
N ALA A 145 -13.07 16.88 -6.09
CA ALA A 145 -12.95 18.12 -5.34
C ALA A 145 -14.14 18.34 -4.39
N ARG A 146 -15.38 18.06 -4.85
CA ARG A 146 -16.58 18.15 -4.00
C ARG A 146 -16.53 17.18 -2.82
N GLY A 147 -16.00 15.98 -3.04
CA GLY A 147 -15.82 14.99 -1.98
C GLY A 147 -14.72 15.38 -0.98
N HIS A 148 -13.62 15.94 -1.47
CA HIS A 148 -12.44 16.26 -0.69
C HIS A 148 -12.59 17.56 0.14
N TYR A 149 -13.30 18.56 -0.35
CA TYR A 149 -13.54 19.83 0.36
C TYR A 149 -14.90 19.88 1.06
N THR A 150 -15.44 18.72 1.48
CA THR A 150 -16.76 18.66 2.14
C THR A 150 -16.72 19.00 3.63
N GLU A 151 -17.84 19.48 4.16
CA GLU A 151 -17.99 19.88 5.57
C GLU A 151 -18.40 18.71 6.51
N ILE A 152 -18.72 17.53 5.97
CA ILE A 152 -19.27 16.40 6.77
C ILE A 152 -18.18 15.64 7.55
N ILE A 153 -16.90 15.93 7.28
CA ILE A 153 -15.76 15.20 7.86
C ILE A 153 -15.74 15.19 9.39
N ASP A 154 -16.02 16.33 10.03
CA ASP A 154 -15.97 16.46 11.49
C ASP A 154 -16.99 15.54 12.19
N LEU A 155 -18.17 15.37 11.57
CA LEU A 155 -19.19 14.46 12.07
C LEU A 155 -18.71 13.01 11.98
N VAL A 156 -18.11 12.61 10.85
CA VAL A 156 -17.59 11.25 10.66
C VAL A 156 -16.46 10.96 11.63
N LEU A 157 -15.55 11.92 11.86
CA LEU A 157 -14.47 11.78 12.83
C LEU A 157 -14.99 11.66 14.26
N ASP A 158 -16.00 12.43 14.67
CA ASP A 158 -16.61 12.29 16.00
C ASP A 158 -17.21 10.90 16.20
N ARG A 159 -17.94 10.37 15.19
CA ARG A 159 -18.49 9.01 15.26
C ARG A 159 -17.41 7.93 15.28
N THR A 160 -16.34 8.12 14.50
CA THR A 160 -15.16 7.23 14.50
C THR A 160 -14.49 7.22 15.86
N ARG A 161 -14.33 8.39 16.48
CA ARG A 161 -13.75 8.53 17.81
C ARG A 161 -14.57 7.81 18.87
N ARG A 162 -15.90 7.95 18.88
CA ARG A 162 -16.78 7.22 19.81
C ARG A 162 -16.64 5.70 19.67
N LEU A 163 -16.50 5.18 18.45
CA LEU A 163 -16.26 3.74 18.25
C LEU A 163 -14.86 3.32 18.72
N ALA A 164 -13.85 4.14 18.47
CA ALA A 164 -12.49 3.90 18.94
C ALA A 164 -12.40 3.91 20.48
N ASP A 165 -13.09 4.83 21.16
CA ASP A 165 -13.15 4.92 22.63
C ASP A 165 -13.84 3.68 23.24
N ASN A 166 -14.78 3.09 22.52
CA ASN A 166 -15.44 1.82 22.89
C ASN A 166 -14.58 0.57 22.59
N CYS A 167 -13.35 0.73 22.11
CA CYS A 167 -12.42 -0.37 21.87
C CYS A 167 -11.36 -0.43 22.97
N SER A 168 -11.09 -1.63 23.49
CA SER A 168 -10.01 -1.86 24.47
C SER A 168 -8.62 -1.89 23.83
N GLY A 169 -8.54 -2.33 22.56
CA GLY A 169 -7.28 -2.50 21.83
C GLY A 169 -7.47 -2.38 20.32
N LEU A 170 -7.86 -1.20 19.84
CA LEU A 170 -8.02 -0.92 18.40
C LEU A 170 -6.74 -1.25 17.62
N GLN A 171 -6.81 -2.17 16.66
CA GLN A 171 -5.71 -2.49 15.75
C GLN A 171 -5.60 -1.47 14.63
N GLY A 172 -6.72 -1.13 14.00
CA GLY A 172 -6.73 -0.35 12.78
C GLY A 172 -8.11 -0.17 12.15
N PHE A 173 -8.08 0.39 10.94
CA PHE A 173 -9.25 0.70 10.14
C PHE A 173 -9.23 -0.11 8.83
N LEU A 174 -10.39 -0.63 8.44
CA LEU A 174 -10.63 -1.18 7.10
C LEU A 174 -11.50 -0.21 6.34
N ILE A 175 -11.03 0.31 5.22
CA ILE A 175 -11.69 1.37 4.47
C ILE A 175 -12.14 0.82 3.11
N PHE A 176 -13.44 0.87 2.86
CA PHE A 176 -14.05 0.36 1.63
C PHE A 176 -14.53 1.54 0.80
N HIS A 177 -14.00 1.68 -0.41
CA HIS A 177 -14.31 2.82 -1.27
C HIS A 177 -14.08 2.50 -2.76
N SER A 178 -14.54 3.40 -3.63
CA SER A 178 -14.23 3.34 -5.07
C SER A 178 -13.27 4.44 -5.47
N PHE A 179 -12.37 4.16 -6.41
CA PHE A 179 -11.53 5.19 -7.02
C PHE A 179 -12.29 6.10 -8.00
N GLY A 180 -13.34 5.57 -8.64
CA GLY A 180 -14.06 6.30 -9.69
C GLY A 180 -15.08 7.34 -9.20
N GLY A 181 -15.75 7.10 -8.06
CA GLY A 181 -16.81 7.98 -7.56
C GLY A 181 -16.27 9.17 -6.77
N GLY A 182 -16.94 10.33 -6.82
CA GLY A 182 -16.47 11.57 -6.17
C GLY A 182 -16.39 11.47 -4.64
N THR A 183 -17.39 10.87 -4.00
CA THR A 183 -17.38 10.58 -2.57
C THR A 183 -16.34 9.52 -2.23
N GLY A 184 -16.33 8.40 -2.98
CA GLY A 184 -15.40 7.29 -2.76
C GLY A 184 -13.93 7.68 -2.93
N SER A 185 -13.62 8.64 -3.80
CA SER A 185 -12.27 9.14 -4.02
C SER A 185 -11.95 10.30 -3.07
N GLY A 186 -12.68 11.43 -3.19
CA GLY A 186 -12.34 12.68 -2.52
C GLY A 186 -12.53 12.63 -1.01
N PHE A 187 -13.68 12.12 -0.55
CA PHE A 187 -13.96 12.03 0.88
C PHE A 187 -13.04 11.02 1.57
N THR A 188 -12.71 9.92 0.89
CA THR A 188 -11.78 8.91 1.42
C THR A 188 -10.37 9.50 1.59
N SER A 189 -9.86 10.24 0.62
CA SER A 189 -8.58 10.94 0.73
C SER A 189 -8.54 11.88 1.94
N LEU A 190 -9.57 12.72 2.09
CA LEU A 190 -9.69 13.61 3.25
C LEU A 190 -9.77 12.82 4.57
N LEU A 191 -10.55 11.74 4.60
CA LEU A 191 -10.67 10.90 5.78
C LEU A 191 -9.34 10.25 6.15
N MET A 192 -8.57 9.77 5.17
CA MET A 192 -7.28 9.12 5.37
C MET A 192 -6.23 10.07 5.95
N GLU A 193 -6.17 11.31 5.47
CA GLU A 193 -5.34 12.37 6.04
C GLU A 193 -5.66 12.59 7.52
N ARG A 194 -6.96 12.76 7.83
CA ARG A 194 -7.41 13.04 9.21
C ARG A 194 -7.22 11.86 10.14
N LEU A 195 -7.48 10.64 9.68
CA LEU A 195 -7.21 9.42 10.44
C LEU A 195 -5.71 9.23 10.69
N SER A 196 -4.85 9.64 9.78
CA SER A 196 -3.40 9.59 9.97
C SER A 196 -2.92 10.60 11.02
N VAL A 197 -3.56 11.77 11.11
CA VAL A 197 -3.29 12.76 12.16
C VAL A 197 -3.76 12.26 13.53
N ASP A 198 -5.01 11.80 13.65
CA ASP A 198 -5.60 11.39 14.93
C ASP A 198 -5.09 10.02 15.40
N TYR A 199 -4.83 9.09 14.47
CA TYR A 199 -4.52 7.69 14.73
C TYR A 199 -3.26 7.19 13.98
N GLY A 200 -2.20 8.01 13.92
CA GLY A 200 -1.00 7.72 13.11
C GLY A 200 -0.27 6.39 13.39
N LYS A 201 -0.44 5.77 14.56
CA LYS A 201 0.15 4.45 14.89
C LYS A 201 -0.72 3.25 14.50
N LYS A 202 -1.96 3.48 14.06
CA LYS A 202 -2.93 2.42 13.76
C LYS A 202 -2.88 2.08 12.27
N SER A 203 -2.97 0.78 11.97
CA SER A 203 -2.92 0.30 10.59
C SER A 203 -4.18 0.71 9.83
N LYS A 204 -4.04 1.13 8.57
CA LYS A 204 -5.15 1.49 7.68
C LYS A 204 -5.03 0.64 6.42
N LEU A 205 -6.03 -0.20 6.19
CA LEU A 205 -6.11 -1.06 5.02
C LEU A 205 -7.28 -0.64 4.15
N GLU A 206 -7.06 -0.60 2.84
CA GLU A 206 -8.06 -0.19 1.89
C GLU A 206 -8.55 -1.37 1.05
N PHE A 207 -9.83 -1.37 0.74
CA PHE A 207 -10.45 -2.18 -0.29
C PHE A 207 -10.97 -1.22 -1.36
N SER A 208 -10.15 -1.02 -2.39
CA SER A 208 -10.33 0.02 -3.38
C SER A 208 -10.86 -0.58 -4.68
N ILE A 209 -12.05 -0.13 -5.08
CA ILE A 209 -12.68 -0.56 -6.33
C ILE A 209 -12.08 0.22 -7.49
N TYR A 210 -11.34 -0.50 -8.32
CA TYR A 210 -10.69 0.00 -9.52
C TYR A 210 -11.72 0.18 -10.66
N PRO A 211 -11.69 1.32 -11.38
CA PRO A 211 -12.66 1.64 -12.41
C PRO A 211 -12.46 0.78 -13.67
N ALA A 212 -13.55 0.29 -14.22
CA ALA A 212 -13.57 -0.53 -15.42
C ALA A 212 -14.32 0.18 -16.56
N PRO A 213 -13.74 0.35 -17.76
CA PRO A 213 -14.39 1.10 -18.85
C PRO A 213 -15.73 0.50 -19.31
N GLN A 214 -15.96 -0.81 -19.12
CA GLN A 214 -17.23 -1.45 -19.50
C GLN A 214 -18.37 -1.22 -18.50
N VAL A 215 -18.03 -0.95 -17.24
CA VAL A 215 -18.98 -0.81 -16.11
C VAL A 215 -18.95 0.61 -15.53
N SER A 216 -18.08 1.47 -16.06
CA SER A 216 -17.91 2.86 -15.66
C SER A 216 -19.17 3.66 -15.98
N THR A 217 -19.65 4.38 -14.97
CA THR A 217 -20.82 5.27 -15.08
C THR A 217 -20.39 6.73 -15.28
N ALA A 218 -19.11 7.05 -15.04
CA ALA A 218 -18.58 8.41 -15.14
C ALA A 218 -17.34 8.51 -16.03
N VAL A 219 -17.34 9.51 -16.92
CA VAL A 219 -16.22 9.77 -17.85
C VAL A 219 -14.96 10.23 -17.12
N VAL A 220 -15.13 10.89 -15.97
CA VAL A 220 -14.04 11.50 -15.19
C VAL A 220 -13.41 10.58 -14.14
N GLU A 221 -13.78 9.29 -14.12
CA GLU A 221 -13.20 8.30 -13.19
C GLU A 221 -11.65 8.25 -13.20
N PRO A 222 -10.95 8.37 -14.34
CA PRO A 222 -9.48 8.40 -14.32
C PRO A 222 -8.91 9.59 -13.53
N TYR A 223 -9.53 10.77 -13.58
CA TYR A 223 -9.11 11.91 -12.76
C TYR A 223 -9.26 11.62 -11.27
N ASN A 224 -10.45 11.17 -10.87
CA ASN A 224 -10.73 10.85 -9.47
C ASN A 224 -9.78 9.79 -8.93
N SER A 225 -9.44 8.81 -9.75
CA SER A 225 -8.57 7.68 -9.39
C SER A 225 -7.11 8.10 -9.21
N ILE A 226 -6.58 8.97 -10.08
CA ILE A 226 -5.21 9.51 -9.90
C ILE A 226 -5.13 10.37 -8.64
N LEU A 227 -6.08 11.30 -8.48
CA LEU A 227 -6.08 12.23 -7.35
C LEU A 227 -6.22 11.52 -5.99
N THR A 228 -7.11 10.52 -5.91
CA THR A 228 -7.24 9.76 -4.67
C THR A 228 -6.03 8.89 -4.38
N THR A 229 -5.46 8.24 -5.40
CA THR A 229 -4.25 7.41 -5.21
C THR A 229 -3.10 8.27 -4.72
N HIS A 230 -2.86 9.44 -5.32
CA HIS A 230 -1.80 10.36 -4.92
C HIS A 230 -1.90 10.76 -3.44
N THR A 231 -3.10 11.18 -3.01
CA THR A 231 -3.34 11.66 -1.64
C THR A 231 -3.37 10.53 -0.61
N THR A 232 -3.85 9.33 -0.95
CA THR A 232 -3.89 8.21 -0.01
C THR A 232 -2.57 7.42 0.05
N LEU A 233 -1.66 7.59 -0.91
CA LEU A 233 -0.42 6.80 -1.01
C LEU A 233 0.46 6.88 0.24
N GLU A 234 0.53 8.04 0.90
CA GLU A 234 1.33 8.21 2.12
C GLU A 234 0.60 7.80 3.40
N HIS A 235 -0.72 7.61 3.30
CA HIS A 235 -1.59 7.36 4.44
C HIS A 235 -2.06 5.90 4.52
N SER A 236 -2.07 5.16 3.41
CA SER A 236 -2.46 3.75 3.38
C SER A 236 -1.28 2.85 3.71
N ASP A 237 -1.49 1.85 4.57
CA ASP A 237 -0.47 0.85 4.86
C ASP A 237 -0.48 -0.29 3.83
N CYS A 238 -1.66 -0.60 3.28
CA CYS A 238 -1.87 -1.64 2.27
C CYS A 238 -3.27 -1.52 1.64
N ALA A 239 -3.33 -1.51 0.32
CA ALA A 239 -4.54 -1.29 -0.46
C ALA A 239 -4.82 -2.46 -1.40
N PHE A 240 -5.89 -3.21 -1.12
CA PHE A 240 -6.36 -4.30 -1.96
C PHE A 240 -7.17 -3.74 -3.12
N MET A 241 -6.58 -3.80 -4.31
CA MET A 241 -7.25 -3.38 -5.54
C MET A 241 -8.20 -4.46 -6.04
N VAL A 242 -9.39 -4.04 -6.44
CA VAL A 242 -10.45 -4.91 -6.92
C VAL A 242 -11.03 -4.31 -8.20
N ASP A 243 -10.82 -4.96 -9.33
CA ASP A 243 -11.24 -4.53 -10.66
C ASP A 243 -12.63 -5.08 -10.98
N ASN A 244 -13.57 -4.17 -11.23
CA ASN A 244 -14.92 -4.53 -11.62
C ASN A 244 -14.97 -5.34 -12.93
N GLU A 245 -14.06 -5.11 -13.88
CA GLU A 245 -14.03 -5.86 -15.15
C GLU A 245 -13.59 -7.30 -14.93
N ALA A 246 -12.58 -7.50 -14.07
CA ALA A 246 -12.08 -8.83 -13.73
C ALA A 246 -13.18 -9.67 -13.05
N ILE A 247 -13.89 -9.08 -12.07
CA ILE A 247 -14.99 -9.77 -11.38
C ILE A 247 -16.15 -10.03 -12.33
N TYR A 248 -16.47 -9.08 -13.22
CA TYR A 248 -17.52 -9.27 -14.21
C TYR A 248 -17.24 -10.47 -15.13
N ASP A 249 -16.00 -10.59 -15.61
CA ASP A 249 -15.57 -11.73 -16.42
C ASP A 249 -15.61 -13.05 -15.65
N ILE A 250 -15.22 -13.04 -14.38
CA ILE A 250 -15.30 -14.21 -13.49
C ILE A 250 -16.76 -14.64 -13.29
N CYS A 251 -17.68 -13.71 -13.00
CA CYS A 251 -19.11 -14.00 -12.87
C CYS A 251 -19.66 -14.65 -14.15
N ARG A 252 -19.31 -14.11 -15.31
CA ARG A 252 -19.82 -14.61 -16.58
C ARG A 252 -19.27 -15.98 -16.95
N ARG A 253 -17.99 -16.23 -16.68
CA ARG A 253 -17.29 -17.47 -17.07
C ARG A 253 -17.51 -18.60 -16.08
N ASN A 254 -17.40 -18.30 -14.78
CA ASN A 254 -17.37 -19.32 -13.74
C ASN A 254 -18.75 -19.54 -13.09
N LEU A 255 -19.56 -18.49 -12.97
CA LEU A 255 -20.91 -18.56 -12.38
C LEU A 255 -22.03 -18.67 -13.43
N ASP A 256 -21.70 -18.62 -14.72
CA ASP A 256 -22.63 -18.65 -15.87
C ASP A 256 -23.69 -17.54 -15.86
N VAL A 257 -23.39 -16.40 -15.22
CA VAL A 257 -24.30 -15.26 -15.20
C VAL A 257 -24.06 -14.41 -16.45
N GLU A 258 -25.00 -14.41 -17.41
CA GLU A 258 -24.83 -13.68 -18.69
C GLU A 258 -24.65 -12.17 -18.50
N ARG A 259 -25.37 -11.57 -17.56
CA ARG A 259 -25.33 -10.14 -17.24
C ARG A 259 -25.22 -9.93 -15.72
N PRO A 260 -24.00 -10.00 -15.17
CA PRO A 260 -23.75 -9.76 -13.76
C PRO A 260 -24.23 -8.38 -13.29
N SER A 261 -24.98 -8.36 -12.19
CA SER A 261 -25.38 -7.14 -11.47
C SER A 261 -24.38 -6.80 -10.36
N TYR A 262 -24.42 -5.57 -9.82
CA TYR A 262 -23.58 -5.20 -8.67
C TYR A 262 -23.79 -6.12 -7.45
N THR A 263 -24.99 -6.68 -7.27
CA THR A 263 -25.23 -7.68 -6.22
C THR A 263 -24.40 -8.95 -6.42
N ASN A 264 -24.23 -9.41 -7.67
CA ASN A 264 -23.40 -10.59 -7.96
C ASN A 264 -21.92 -10.27 -7.74
N LEU A 265 -21.46 -9.11 -8.20
CA LEU A 265 -20.07 -8.65 -8.01
C LEU A 265 -19.74 -8.53 -6.52
N ASN A 266 -20.58 -7.82 -5.76
CA ASN A 266 -20.38 -7.57 -4.33
C ASN A 266 -20.37 -8.85 -3.50
N ARG A 267 -21.09 -9.91 -3.92
CA ARG A 267 -21.02 -11.23 -3.27
C ARG A 267 -19.68 -11.95 -3.49
N ILE A 268 -19.03 -11.78 -4.64
CA ILE A 268 -17.66 -12.30 -4.83
C ILE A 268 -16.69 -11.50 -3.98
N ILE A 269 -16.80 -10.17 -4.01
CA ILE A 269 -15.96 -9.28 -3.20
C ILE A 269 -16.10 -9.63 -1.72
N SER A 270 -17.32 -9.85 -1.23
CA SER A 270 -17.54 -10.20 0.18
C SER A 270 -16.91 -11.54 0.57
N GLN A 271 -16.86 -12.53 -0.32
CA GLN A 271 -16.14 -13.79 -0.08
C GLN A 271 -14.62 -13.59 0.03
N VAL A 272 -14.05 -12.72 -0.82
CA VAL A 272 -12.62 -12.36 -0.77
C VAL A 272 -12.32 -11.63 0.54
N VAL A 273 -13.07 -10.57 0.83
CA VAL A 273 -12.93 -9.76 2.06
C VAL A 273 -13.08 -10.65 3.29
N SER A 274 -14.07 -11.54 3.29
CA SER A 274 -14.28 -12.51 4.37
C SER A 274 -13.08 -13.43 4.57
N SER A 275 -12.44 -13.87 3.49
CA SER A 275 -11.25 -14.72 3.57
C SER A 275 -10.01 -13.98 4.07
N ILE A 276 -9.88 -12.69 3.74
CA ILE A 276 -8.81 -11.82 4.23
C ILE A 276 -8.98 -11.53 5.72
N THR A 277 -10.21 -11.22 6.16
CA THR A 277 -10.51 -10.90 7.57
C THR A 277 -10.76 -12.13 8.44
N ALA A 278 -10.80 -13.34 7.87
CA ALA A 278 -11.08 -14.56 8.60
C ALA A 278 -10.08 -14.82 9.74
N SER A 279 -8.81 -14.46 9.57
CA SER A 279 -7.77 -14.62 10.60
C SER A 279 -7.98 -13.71 11.81
N LEU A 280 -8.76 -12.65 11.66
CA LEU A 280 -9.09 -11.69 12.73
C LEU A 280 -10.38 -12.06 13.45
N ARG A 281 -11.26 -12.82 12.79
CA ARG A 281 -12.61 -13.16 13.26
C ARG A 281 -12.72 -14.57 13.83
N PHE A 282 -11.79 -15.46 13.45
CA PHE A 282 -11.77 -16.84 13.88
C PHE A 282 -10.39 -17.21 14.42
N GLU A 283 -10.36 -18.14 15.37
CA GLU A 283 -9.13 -18.80 15.76
C GLU A 283 -8.69 -19.77 14.66
N GLY A 284 -7.53 -19.49 14.06
CA GLY A 284 -6.85 -20.36 13.10
C GLY A 284 -5.53 -20.91 13.66
N ALA A 285 -4.94 -21.86 12.92
CA ALA A 285 -3.63 -22.42 13.26
C ALA A 285 -2.48 -21.41 13.07
N LEU A 286 -2.67 -20.44 12.17
CA LEU A 286 -1.78 -19.30 11.96
C LEU A 286 -2.64 -18.05 11.73
N ASN A 287 -2.76 -17.21 12.74
CA ASN A 287 -3.54 -15.97 12.68
C ASN A 287 -2.63 -14.84 12.19
N VAL A 288 -3.04 -14.19 11.10
CA VAL A 288 -2.40 -12.99 10.57
C VAL A 288 -3.11 -11.77 11.15
N ASP A 289 -2.38 -10.92 11.88
CA ASP A 289 -2.85 -9.62 12.36
C ASP A 289 -2.82 -8.55 11.25
N LEU A 290 -3.52 -7.42 11.45
CA LEU A 290 -3.49 -6.30 10.49
C LEU A 290 -2.07 -5.81 10.20
N THR A 291 -1.25 -5.66 11.24
CA THR A 291 0.16 -5.26 11.09
C THR A 291 0.99 -6.32 10.37
N GLU A 292 0.59 -7.59 10.45
CA GLU A 292 1.26 -8.66 9.72
C GLU A 292 0.95 -8.65 8.22
N PHE A 293 -0.19 -8.11 7.78
CA PHE A 293 -0.41 -7.91 6.35
C PHE A 293 0.62 -6.95 5.75
N GLN A 294 0.89 -5.84 6.43
CA GLN A 294 1.92 -4.89 6.01
C GLN A 294 3.30 -5.55 5.97
N THR A 295 3.74 -6.19 7.05
CA THR A 295 5.09 -6.79 7.11
C THR A 295 5.28 -7.98 6.15
N ASN A 296 4.20 -8.70 5.82
CA ASN A 296 4.28 -9.85 4.92
C ASN A 296 4.10 -9.50 3.44
N LEU A 297 3.28 -8.49 3.11
CA LEU A 297 2.91 -8.18 1.72
C LEU A 297 3.57 -6.90 1.19
N VAL A 298 4.02 -5.99 2.06
CA VAL A 298 4.49 -4.66 1.67
C VAL A 298 6.00 -4.56 1.95
N PRO A 299 6.87 -4.89 0.98
CA PRO A 299 8.31 -4.80 1.16
C PRO A 299 8.81 -3.35 1.20
N TYR A 300 8.13 -2.45 0.49
CA TYR A 300 8.44 -1.03 0.41
C TYR A 300 7.18 -0.21 0.62
N PRO A 301 7.22 0.89 1.41
CA PRO A 301 6.03 1.65 1.76
C PRO A 301 5.19 2.12 0.57
N ARG A 302 5.78 2.53 -0.56
CA ARG A 302 5.03 2.96 -1.76
C ARG A 302 4.41 1.80 -2.56
N ILE A 303 4.94 0.58 -2.42
CA ILE A 303 4.51 -0.60 -3.18
C ILE A 303 3.61 -1.46 -2.30
N HIS A 304 2.45 -0.91 -1.95
CA HIS A 304 1.52 -1.50 -1.00
C HIS A 304 0.20 -1.96 -1.64
N PHE A 305 0.22 -2.28 -2.94
CA PHE A 305 -0.97 -2.70 -3.70
C PHE A 305 -0.95 -4.20 -4.03
N PRO A 306 -1.24 -5.10 -3.07
CA PRO A 306 -1.33 -6.52 -3.36
C PRO A 306 -2.56 -6.86 -4.20
N LEU A 307 -2.35 -7.79 -5.14
CA LEU A 307 -3.40 -8.41 -5.93
C LEU A 307 -4.13 -9.48 -5.12
N ALA A 308 -5.46 -9.46 -5.13
CA ALA A 308 -6.28 -10.55 -4.59
C ALA A 308 -6.67 -11.55 -5.68
N THR A 309 -6.69 -12.84 -5.35
CA THR A 309 -7.17 -13.92 -6.21
C THR A 309 -7.90 -14.93 -5.36
N TYR A 310 -9.07 -15.41 -5.80
CA TYR A 310 -9.88 -16.33 -5.01
C TYR A 310 -10.26 -17.58 -5.80
N SER A 311 -10.17 -18.72 -5.14
CA SER A 311 -10.46 -20.02 -5.74
C SER A 311 -10.99 -21.01 -4.69
N PRO A 312 -11.96 -21.88 -5.04
CA PRO A 312 -12.63 -21.96 -6.32
C PRO A 312 -13.88 -21.05 -6.37
N LEU A 313 -14.22 -20.56 -7.57
CA LEU A 313 -15.49 -19.90 -7.84
C LEU A 313 -16.29 -20.79 -8.77
N ILE A 314 -17.34 -21.42 -8.25
CA ILE A 314 -18.17 -22.40 -8.97
C ILE A 314 -19.64 -21.97 -8.83
N SER A 315 -20.39 -22.07 -9.93
CA SER A 315 -21.84 -21.84 -9.93
C SER A 315 -22.58 -22.81 -8.99
N ALA A 316 -23.59 -22.31 -8.27
CA ALA A 316 -24.47 -23.11 -7.43
C ALA A 316 -25.14 -24.27 -8.20
N GLU A 317 -25.40 -24.12 -9.50
CA GLU A 317 -26.03 -25.15 -10.33
C GLU A 317 -25.07 -26.29 -10.69
N LYS A 318 -23.77 -25.98 -10.81
CA LYS A 318 -22.73 -26.92 -11.24
C LYS A 318 -22.24 -27.84 -10.11
N VAL A 319 -22.57 -27.55 -8.86
CA VAL A 319 -22.11 -28.31 -7.66
C VAL A 319 -22.51 -29.77 -7.68
N ALA A 320 -23.67 -30.11 -8.24
CA ALA A 320 -24.15 -31.48 -8.30
C ALA A 320 -23.27 -32.40 -9.18
N TYR A 321 -22.40 -31.83 -10.03
CA TYR A 321 -21.64 -32.57 -11.04
C TYR A 321 -20.12 -32.42 -10.93
N HIS A 322 -19.59 -31.51 -10.10
CA HIS A 322 -18.15 -31.35 -9.93
C HIS A 322 -17.59 -32.22 -8.81
N GLU A 323 -16.53 -32.94 -9.12
CA GLU A 323 -15.66 -33.58 -8.14
C GLU A 323 -15.09 -32.53 -7.17
N ALA A 324 -14.97 -32.89 -5.90
CA ALA A 324 -14.41 -31.98 -4.89
C ALA A 324 -12.95 -31.67 -5.25
N LEU A 325 -12.67 -30.40 -5.55
CA LEU A 325 -11.33 -29.95 -5.93
C LEU A 325 -10.34 -30.18 -4.78
N SER A 326 -9.16 -30.71 -5.10
CA SER A 326 -8.10 -30.94 -4.12
C SER A 326 -7.44 -29.62 -3.68
N VAL A 327 -6.64 -29.66 -2.60
CA VAL A 327 -5.83 -28.50 -2.18
C VAL A 327 -4.88 -28.07 -3.31
N SER A 328 -4.34 -29.02 -4.06
CA SER A 328 -3.43 -28.71 -5.17
C SER A 328 -4.14 -27.99 -6.30
N ASP A 329 -5.35 -28.44 -6.66
CA ASP A 329 -6.13 -27.83 -7.75
C ASP A 329 -6.49 -26.39 -7.45
N ILE A 330 -7.06 -26.13 -6.27
CA ILE A 330 -7.45 -24.77 -5.87
C ILE A 330 -6.23 -23.83 -5.78
N THR A 331 -5.08 -24.36 -5.34
CA THR A 331 -3.82 -23.60 -5.28
C THR A 331 -3.30 -23.26 -6.67
N ASN A 332 -3.36 -24.21 -7.61
CA ASN A 332 -2.95 -23.99 -8.99
C ASN A 332 -3.82 -22.92 -9.67
N MET A 333 -5.13 -22.96 -9.43
CA MET A 333 -6.09 -21.99 -9.95
C MET A 333 -5.83 -20.56 -9.45
N CYS A 334 -5.22 -20.36 -8.27
CA CYS A 334 -4.82 -19.04 -7.79
C CYS A 334 -3.71 -18.38 -8.65
N PHE A 335 -2.92 -19.17 -9.37
CA PHE A 335 -1.87 -18.63 -10.25
C PHE A 335 -2.33 -18.50 -11.71
N GLU A 336 -3.61 -18.78 -11.98
CA GLU A 336 -4.21 -18.56 -13.29
C GLU A 336 -4.71 -17.11 -13.39
N PRO A 337 -4.31 -16.34 -14.42
CA PRO A 337 -4.78 -14.96 -14.63
C PRO A 337 -6.30 -14.84 -14.68
N ALA A 338 -6.98 -15.91 -15.07
CA ALA A 338 -8.43 -15.98 -15.21
C ALA A 338 -9.20 -15.79 -13.90
N ASN A 339 -8.59 -16.08 -12.74
CA ASN A 339 -9.23 -16.00 -11.42
C ASN A 339 -8.81 -14.75 -10.62
N GLN A 340 -7.96 -13.91 -11.20
CA GLN A 340 -7.42 -12.72 -10.55
C GLN A 340 -8.47 -11.60 -10.48
N MET A 341 -8.46 -10.86 -9.38
CA MET A 341 -9.40 -9.76 -9.16
C MET A 341 -8.96 -8.45 -9.81
N VAL A 342 -7.79 -8.40 -10.46
CA VAL A 342 -7.35 -7.27 -11.28
C VAL A 342 -6.83 -7.81 -12.61
N LYS A 343 -7.19 -7.15 -13.71
CA LYS A 343 -6.65 -7.50 -15.03
C LYS A 343 -5.19 -7.05 -15.15
N CYS A 344 -4.28 -7.98 -14.92
CA CYS A 344 -2.86 -7.85 -15.22
C CYS A 344 -2.32 -9.22 -15.62
N ASP A 345 -1.21 -9.28 -16.35
CA ASP A 345 -0.54 -10.55 -16.61
C ASP A 345 0.64 -10.75 -15.63
N PRO A 346 0.53 -11.62 -14.62
CA PRO A 346 1.61 -11.86 -13.65
C PRO A 346 2.86 -12.46 -14.29
N ARG A 347 2.76 -13.02 -15.50
CA ARG A 347 3.90 -13.59 -16.23
C ARG A 347 4.83 -12.49 -16.76
N ASN A 348 4.32 -11.28 -16.94
CA ASN A 348 5.11 -10.10 -17.29
C ASN A 348 5.74 -9.45 -16.06
N GLY A 349 5.36 -9.88 -14.85
CA GLY A 349 5.82 -9.35 -13.58
C GLY A 349 6.70 -10.31 -12.80
N LYS A 350 7.20 -9.82 -11.66
CA LYS A 350 7.84 -10.64 -10.63
C LYS A 350 7.06 -10.52 -9.32
N TYR A 351 6.91 -11.64 -8.62
CA TYR A 351 6.31 -11.68 -7.29
C TYR A 351 7.32 -11.21 -6.24
N MET A 352 6.91 -10.26 -5.42
CA MET A 352 7.65 -9.79 -4.25
C MET A 352 7.25 -10.55 -3.00
N ALA A 353 5.94 -10.79 -2.83
CA ALA A 353 5.38 -11.50 -1.70
C ALA A 353 4.09 -12.22 -2.12
N VAL A 354 3.83 -13.39 -1.53
CA VAL A 354 2.60 -14.17 -1.74
C VAL A 354 2.12 -14.72 -0.39
N CYS A 355 0.86 -14.47 -0.06
CA CYS A 355 0.17 -15.04 1.08
C CYS A 355 -1.01 -15.89 0.59
N LEU A 356 -1.10 -17.13 1.06
CA LEU A 356 -2.19 -18.07 0.76
C LEU A 356 -3.02 -18.28 2.01
N LEU A 357 -4.27 -17.83 1.99
CA LEU A 357 -5.23 -17.93 3.08
C LEU A 357 -6.24 -19.02 2.77
N TYR A 358 -6.01 -20.23 3.30
CA TYR A 358 -6.88 -21.38 3.14
C TYR A 358 -8.02 -21.38 4.16
N ARG A 359 -9.20 -21.81 3.70
CA ARG A 359 -10.40 -22.02 4.54
C ARG A 359 -11.01 -23.40 4.30
N GLY A 360 -11.45 -24.05 5.36
CA GLY A 360 -12.18 -25.32 5.35
C GLY A 360 -11.30 -26.55 5.57
N ASP A 361 -11.69 -27.67 4.97
CA ASP A 361 -11.00 -28.95 5.11
C ASP A 361 -9.67 -28.96 4.34
N VAL A 362 -8.62 -28.46 4.99
CA VAL A 362 -7.29 -28.29 4.40
C VAL A 362 -6.21 -28.87 5.30
N VAL A 363 -5.47 -29.84 4.76
CA VAL A 363 -4.36 -30.49 5.47
C VAL A 363 -3.06 -29.72 5.22
N PRO A 364 -2.32 -29.29 6.25
CA PRO A 364 -1.08 -28.52 6.08
C PRO A 364 -0.01 -29.20 5.23
N LYS A 365 0.04 -30.54 5.25
CA LYS A 365 0.95 -31.34 4.41
C LYS A 365 0.69 -31.10 2.92
N ASP A 366 -0.57 -31.10 2.51
CA ASP A 366 -0.97 -30.96 1.11
C ASP A 366 -0.72 -29.54 0.61
N VAL A 367 -0.88 -28.55 1.50
CA VAL A 367 -0.53 -27.14 1.22
C VAL A 367 0.96 -27.02 0.92
N ASN A 368 1.83 -27.57 1.78
CA ASN A 368 3.28 -27.51 1.57
C ASN A 368 3.70 -28.22 0.28
N GLN A 369 3.11 -29.38 -0.04
CA GLN A 369 3.36 -30.08 -1.30
C GLN A 369 2.92 -29.23 -2.51
N SER A 370 1.76 -28.58 -2.43
CA SER A 370 1.25 -27.71 -3.49
C SER A 370 2.14 -26.49 -3.70
N ILE A 371 2.61 -25.85 -2.63
CA ILE A 371 3.55 -24.73 -2.71
C ILE A 371 4.90 -25.16 -3.31
N SER A 372 5.43 -26.33 -2.93
CA SER A 372 6.64 -26.87 -3.54
C SER A 372 6.47 -27.11 -5.04
N ALA A 373 5.30 -27.61 -5.47
CA ALA A 373 4.99 -27.78 -6.88
C ALA A 373 4.91 -26.43 -7.62
N ILE A 374 4.24 -25.43 -7.04
CA ILE A 374 4.15 -24.06 -7.57
C ILE A 374 5.53 -23.42 -7.73
N LYS A 375 6.39 -23.52 -6.71
CA LYS A 375 7.77 -22.98 -6.75
C LYS A 375 8.64 -23.62 -7.83
N SER A 376 8.33 -24.84 -8.26
CA SER A 376 9.07 -25.51 -9.34
C SER A 376 8.68 -25.02 -10.75
N ARG A 377 7.58 -24.26 -10.89
CA ARG A 377 7.09 -23.77 -12.18
C ARG A 377 7.90 -22.56 -12.64
N ARG A 378 8.46 -22.65 -13.85
CA ARG A 378 9.24 -21.56 -14.47
C ARG A 378 8.44 -20.29 -14.77
N SER A 379 7.12 -20.41 -14.88
CA SER A 379 6.22 -19.28 -15.16
C SER A 379 6.02 -18.35 -13.96
N ILE A 380 6.42 -18.77 -12.76
CA ILE A 380 6.24 -18.01 -11.53
C ILE A 380 7.62 -17.54 -11.09
N GLN A 381 7.91 -16.28 -11.34
CA GLN A 381 9.20 -15.67 -11.01
C GLN A 381 9.07 -14.81 -9.76
N PHE A 382 9.95 -15.04 -8.79
CA PHE A 382 10.10 -14.18 -7.63
C PHE A 382 11.26 -13.22 -7.84
N VAL A 383 11.25 -12.10 -7.12
CA VAL A 383 12.40 -11.20 -7.03
C VAL A 383 13.58 -11.88 -6.33
N ASP A 384 14.81 -11.54 -6.75
CA ASP A 384 16.04 -12.24 -6.33
C ASP A 384 16.30 -12.17 -4.82
N TRP A 385 15.87 -11.07 -4.18
CA TRP A 385 16.03 -10.83 -2.75
C TRP A 385 14.93 -11.50 -1.89
N CYS A 386 13.89 -12.10 -2.48
CA CYS A 386 12.82 -12.80 -1.77
C CYS A 386 12.61 -14.24 -2.27
N PRO A 387 13.58 -15.16 -2.05
CA PRO A 387 13.49 -16.54 -2.54
C PRO A 387 12.44 -17.41 -1.81
N THR A 388 11.97 -16.99 -0.62
CA THR A 388 11.01 -17.73 0.21
C THR A 388 9.71 -16.97 0.48
N GLY A 389 9.18 -16.27 -0.53
CA GLY A 389 8.06 -15.33 -0.40
C GLY A 389 6.65 -15.90 -0.15
N PHE A 390 6.50 -17.14 0.32
CA PHE A 390 5.17 -17.72 0.60
C PHE A 390 4.83 -17.69 2.09
N LYS A 391 3.70 -17.07 2.42
CA LYS A 391 3.05 -17.12 3.72
C LYS A 391 1.76 -17.92 3.62
N VAL A 392 1.41 -18.66 4.67
CA VAL A 392 0.28 -19.60 4.65
C VAL A 392 -0.56 -19.40 5.89
N GLY A 393 -1.82 -18.98 5.73
CA GLY A 393 -2.84 -19.01 6.77
C GLY A 393 -3.80 -20.18 6.54
N ILE A 394 -4.19 -20.88 7.61
CA ILE A 394 -5.19 -21.97 7.53
C ILE A 394 -6.24 -21.75 8.60
N ASN A 395 -7.49 -21.64 8.16
CA ASN A 395 -8.69 -21.64 9.00
C ASN A 395 -9.51 -22.89 8.68
N TYR A 396 -9.86 -23.67 9.70
CA TYR A 396 -10.59 -24.94 9.52
C TYR A 396 -12.09 -24.77 9.27
N GLN A 397 -12.63 -23.56 9.47
CA GLN A 397 -14.03 -23.31 9.16
C GLN A 397 -14.26 -23.21 7.65
N PRO A 398 -15.22 -23.97 7.09
CA PRO A 398 -15.53 -23.91 5.67
C PRO A 398 -16.08 -22.53 5.28
N PRO A 399 -15.86 -22.08 4.04
CA PRO A 399 -16.48 -20.86 3.52
C PRO A 399 -18.00 -20.94 3.61
N THR A 400 -18.63 -19.90 4.16
CA THR A 400 -20.10 -19.79 4.16
C THR A 400 -20.54 -19.06 2.91
N VAL A 401 -21.68 -19.45 2.35
CA VAL A 401 -22.28 -18.76 1.20
C VAL A 401 -23.63 -18.17 1.58
N VAL A 402 -23.95 -17.04 0.98
CA VAL A 402 -25.23 -16.37 1.17
C VAL A 402 -26.36 -17.24 0.59
N PRO A 403 -27.44 -17.53 1.33
CA PRO A 403 -28.60 -18.24 0.79
C PRO A 403 -29.19 -17.53 -0.43
N GLY A 404 -29.46 -18.27 -1.51
CA GLY A 404 -29.90 -17.69 -2.78
C GLY A 404 -28.81 -16.92 -3.53
N GLY A 405 -27.55 -17.11 -3.16
CA GLY A 405 -26.38 -16.63 -3.90
C GLY A 405 -26.01 -17.55 -5.07
N ASP A 406 -25.19 -17.00 -5.97
CA ASP A 406 -24.76 -17.68 -7.20
C ASP A 406 -23.58 -18.64 -6.97
N ILE A 407 -22.95 -18.57 -5.78
CA ILE A 407 -21.74 -19.31 -5.43
C ILE A 407 -22.11 -20.62 -4.72
N ALA A 408 -21.49 -21.69 -5.19
CA ALA A 408 -21.50 -23.02 -4.63
C ALA A 408 -21.02 -23.11 -3.17
N LYS A 409 -21.64 -23.97 -2.36
CA LYS A 409 -21.03 -24.44 -1.11
C LYS A 409 -19.84 -25.35 -1.45
N VAL A 410 -18.66 -24.98 -0.97
CA VAL A 410 -17.42 -25.74 -1.19
C VAL A 410 -16.80 -26.15 0.16
N PRO A 411 -16.21 -27.36 0.25
CA PRO A 411 -15.60 -27.83 1.50
C PRO A 411 -14.29 -27.09 1.83
N ARG A 412 -13.66 -26.48 0.83
CA ARG A 412 -12.39 -25.77 0.94
C ARG A 412 -12.29 -24.66 -0.09
N ALA A 413 -11.62 -23.57 0.28
CA ALA A 413 -11.27 -22.47 -0.61
C ALA A 413 -9.92 -21.85 -0.20
N VAL A 414 -9.36 -21.03 -1.07
CA VAL A 414 -8.12 -20.30 -0.85
C VAL A 414 -8.24 -18.89 -1.44
N CYS A 415 -7.81 -17.91 -0.65
CA CYS A 415 -7.60 -16.54 -1.08
C CYS A 415 -6.10 -16.29 -1.14
N MET A 416 -5.58 -16.00 -2.33
CA MET A 416 -4.19 -15.58 -2.52
C MET A 416 -4.12 -14.06 -2.53
N LEU A 417 -3.20 -13.52 -1.74
CA LEU A 417 -2.79 -12.12 -1.77
C LEU A 417 -1.35 -12.08 -2.26
N SER A 418 -1.11 -11.46 -3.40
CA SER A 418 0.22 -11.44 -4.00
C SER A 418 0.62 -10.03 -4.39
N ASN A 419 1.73 -9.55 -3.86
CA ASN A 419 2.33 -8.30 -4.32
C ASN A 419 3.23 -8.62 -5.53
N THR A 420 2.84 -8.12 -6.69
CA THR A 420 3.50 -8.40 -7.98
C THR A 420 3.69 -7.10 -8.75
N THR A 421 4.82 -6.98 -9.44
CA THR A 421 5.08 -5.80 -10.29
C THR A 421 4.15 -5.71 -11.50
N ALA A 422 3.43 -6.79 -11.84
CA ALA A 422 2.46 -6.79 -12.93
C ALA A 422 1.29 -5.81 -12.71
N ILE A 423 1.03 -5.38 -11.47
CA ILE A 423 -0.01 -4.40 -11.18
C ILE A 423 0.29 -3.01 -11.79
N ALA A 424 1.55 -2.74 -12.15
CA ALA A 424 1.94 -1.55 -12.91
C ALA A 424 1.18 -1.41 -14.23
N GLU A 425 0.77 -2.52 -14.87
CA GLU A 425 -0.07 -2.49 -16.07
C GLU A 425 -1.43 -1.83 -15.82
N ALA A 426 -1.99 -1.96 -14.60
CA ALA A 426 -3.24 -1.33 -14.22
C ALA A 426 -3.08 0.19 -14.03
N TRP A 427 -1.96 0.62 -13.46
CA TRP A 427 -1.61 2.04 -13.34
C TRP A 427 -1.39 2.69 -14.71
N ALA A 428 -0.59 2.06 -15.58
CA ALA A 428 -0.32 2.55 -16.93
C ALA A 428 -1.58 2.76 -17.78
N ARG A 429 -2.59 1.88 -17.65
CA ARG A 429 -3.88 2.06 -18.34
C ARG A 429 -4.65 3.27 -17.83
N LEU A 430 -4.54 3.56 -16.55
CA LEU A 430 -5.24 4.66 -15.91
C LEU A 430 -4.56 5.99 -16.27
N ASP A 431 -3.24 6.03 -16.15
CA ASP A 431 -2.39 7.15 -16.54
C ASP A 431 -2.57 7.53 -18.00
N HIS A 432 -2.63 6.54 -18.91
CA HIS A 432 -2.91 6.80 -20.32
C HIS A 432 -4.25 7.50 -20.55
N LYS A 433 -5.31 7.07 -19.84
CA LYS A 433 -6.64 7.71 -19.95
C LYS A 433 -6.63 9.12 -19.37
N PHE A 434 -5.94 9.31 -18.26
CA PHE A 434 -5.74 10.62 -17.65
C PHE A 434 -5.06 11.57 -18.64
N ASP A 435 -3.93 11.15 -19.23
CA ASP A 435 -3.12 11.95 -20.14
C ASP A 435 -3.93 12.40 -21.37
N LEU A 436 -4.76 11.50 -21.93
CA LEU A 436 -5.64 11.81 -23.06
C LEU A 436 -6.66 12.92 -22.74
N MET A 437 -7.24 12.90 -21.54
CA MET A 437 -8.21 13.90 -21.11
C MET A 437 -7.55 15.22 -20.71
N TYR A 438 -6.46 15.13 -19.94
CA TYR A 438 -5.76 16.29 -19.38
C TYR A 438 -5.01 17.08 -20.46
N ALA A 439 -4.51 16.42 -21.51
CA ALA A 439 -3.92 17.09 -22.68
C ALA A 439 -4.90 18.05 -23.39
N LYS A 440 -6.21 17.85 -23.22
CA LYS A 440 -7.27 18.75 -23.73
C LYS A 440 -7.89 19.62 -22.65
N ARG A 441 -7.41 19.52 -21.39
CA ARG A 441 -8.03 20.10 -20.20
C ARG A 441 -9.54 19.81 -20.14
N ALA A 442 -9.94 18.63 -20.63
CA ALA A 442 -11.35 18.24 -20.63
C ALA A 442 -11.81 18.08 -19.18
N PHE A 443 -12.99 18.61 -18.84
CA PHE A 443 -13.63 18.53 -17.51
C PHE A 443 -12.87 19.17 -16.32
N VAL A 444 -11.65 19.70 -16.50
CA VAL A 444 -10.83 20.30 -15.41
C VAL A 444 -11.55 21.45 -14.70
N HIS A 445 -12.33 22.26 -15.43
CA HIS A 445 -13.08 23.38 -14.87
C HIS A 445 -14.09 22.97 -13.77
N TRP A 446 -14.59 21.74 -13.76
CA TRP A 446 -15.47 21.25 -12.70
C TRP A 446 -14.72 21.05 -11.38
N TYR A 447 -13.44 20.71 -11.42
CA TYR A 447 -12.62 20.52 -10.22
C TYR A 447 -12.15 21.87 -9.68
N VAL A 448 -11.66 22.74 -10.59
CA VAL A 448 -11.22 24.09 -10.22
C VAL A 448 -12.37 24.95 -9.71
N GLY A 449 -13.58 24.78 -10.25
CA GLY A 449 -14.78 25.47 -9.78
C GLY A 449 -15.19 25.11 -8.35
N GLU A 450 -14.71 23.99 -7.82
CA GLU A 450 -15.02 23.49 -6.47
C GLU A 450 -13.87 23.73 -5.48
N GLY A 451 -12.90 24.59 -5.84
CA GLY A 451 -11.83 25.05 -4.95
C GLY A 451 -10.50 24.29 -5.06
N MET A 452 -10.38 23.34 -5.99
CA MET A 452 -9.14 22.61 -6.24
C MET A 452 -8.19 23.40 -7.14
N GLU A 453 -6.89 23.43 -6.83
CA GLU A 453 -5.92 24.06 -7.70
C GLU A 453 -5.61 23.18 -8.92
N GLU A 454 -5.47 23.79 -10.10
CA GLU A 454 -5.16 23.03 -11.33
C GLU A 454 -3.77 22.35 -11.25
N GLY A 455 -2.85 22.90 -10.44
CA GLY A 455 -1.53 22.33 -10.20
C GLY A 455 -1.56 20.91 -9.62
N GLU A 456 -2.56 20.60 -8.78
CA GLU A 456 -2.70 19.29 -8.12
C GLU A 456 -2.84 18.14 -9.12
N PHE A 457 -3.47 18.37 -10.28
CA PHE A 457 -3.54 17.37 -11.35
C PHE A 457 -2.16 16.96 -11.86
N SER A 458 -1.26 17.94 -11.98
CA SER A 458 0.08 17.70 -12.52
C SER A 458 0.95 17.02 -11.47
N GLU A 459 0.85 17.43 -10.21
CA GLU A 459 1.53 16.80 -9.08
C GLU A 459 1.11 15.34 -8.90
N ALA A 460 -0.19 15.07 -8.87
CA ALA A 460 -0.70 13.72 -8.73
C ALA A 460 -0.27 12.80 -9.88
N ARG A 461 -0.21 13.34 -11.11
CA ARG A 461 0.26 12.61 -12.28
C ARG A 461 1.77 12.32 -12.23
N GLU A 462 2.57 13.26 -11.75
CA GLU A 462 4.02 13.08 -11.58
C GLU A 462 4.32 12.04 -10.49
N ASP A 463 3.56 12.02 -9.40
CA ASP A 463 3.72 11.03 -8.33
C ASP A 463 3.35 9.62 -8.79
N LEU A 464 2.28 9.46 -9.58
CA LEU A 464 1.96 8.17 -10.20
C LEU A 464 2.99 7.74 -11.25
N ALA A 465 3.57 8.67 -12.02
CA ALA A 465 4.69 8.36 -12.91
C ALA A 465 5.91 7.84 -12.14
N ALA A 466 6.18 8.43 -10.96
CA ALA A 466 7.23 7.96 -10.07
C ALA A 466 6.92 6.56 -9.51
N LEU A 467 5.66 6.29 -9.16
CA LEU A 467 5.22 4.95 -8.72
C LEU A 467 5.38 3.90 -9.82
N GLU A 468 5.04 4.20 -11.07
CA GLU A 468 5.27 3.29 -12.20
C GLU A 468 6.75 2.97 -12.36
N LYS A 469 7.60 4.00 -12.27
CA LYS A 469 9.05 3.85 -12.31
C LYS A 469 9.57 3.01 -11.14
N ASP A 470 9.02 3.18 -9.94
CA ASP A 470 9.36 2.34 -8.79
C ASP A 470 9.15 0.85 -9.13
N TYR A 471 8.00 0.50 -9.74
CA TYR A 471 7.75 -0.88 -10.20
C TYR A 471 8.70 -1.35 -11.32
N GLU A 472 9.05 -0.48 -12.27
CA GLU A 472 10.01 -0.80 -13.35
C GLU A 472 11.42 -1.08 -12.82
N GLU A 473 11.88 -0.35 -11.81
CA GLU A 473 13.20 -0.57 -11.20
C GLU A 473 13.29 -1.97 -10.57
N PHE A 474 12.19 -2.50 -10.02
CA PHE A 474 12.15 -3.90 -9.52
C PHE A 474 12.13 -4.95 -10.63
N LEU A 475 11.61 -4.62 -11.82
CA LEU A 475 11.68 -5.49 -13.00
C LEU A 475 13.12 -5.58 -13.53
N GLN A 476 13.84 -4.45 -13.55
CA GLN A 476 15.18 -4.28 -14.12
C GLN A 476 16.34 -4.78 -13.23
N CYS A 477 16.09 -5.66 -12.25
CA CYS A 477 17.18 -6.47 -11.67
C CYS A 477 17.73 -7.41 -12.78
N VAL A 478 18.62 -6.87 -13.61
CA VAL A 478 19.32 -7.51 -14.73
C VAL A 478 20.75 -7.78 -14.29
N VAL A 479 21.18 -9.02 -14.43
CA VAL A 479 22.58 -9.42 -14.28
C VAL A 479 23.36 -8.90 -15.50
N TYR A 480 24.28 -7.97 -15.30
CA TYR A 480 25.23 -7.56 -16.33
C TYR A 480 26.23 -8.70 -16.57
N TYR A 481 26.30 -9.21 -17.80
CA TYR A 481 27.43 -10.04 -18.25
C TYR A 481 28.33 -9.16 -19.12
N MET A 482 29.62 -9.11 -18.80
CA MET A 482 30.65 -8.63 -19.72
C MET A 482 30.97 -9.77 -20.68
N GLU A 483 30.80 -9.57 -21.99
CA GLU A 483 31.47 -10.42 -22.98
C GLU A 483 32.91 -9.91 -23.12
N ASP A 484 33.87 -10.83 -22.99
CA ASP A 484 35.29 -10.53 -23.01
C ASP A 484 35.68 -9.83 -24.33
N GLY A 485 36.09 -8.57 -24.21
CA GLY A 485 37.03 -7.94 -25.15
C GLY A 485 36.45 -6.99 -26.21
N ASP A 486 35.79 -5.91 -25.79
CA ASP A 486 35.86 -4.60 -26.47
C ASP A 486 35.34 -3.49 -25.53
N GLU A 487 36.21 -2.53 -25.16
CA GLU A 487 35.98 -1.56 -24.07
C GLU A 487 35.04 -0.38 -24.40
N ASP A 488 34.41 -0.30 -25.58
CA ASP A 488 33.73 0.96 -26.00
C ASP A 488 32.34 0.84 -26.68
N LEU A 489 31.59 -0.27 -26.54
CA LEU A 489 30.19 -0.29 -26.98
C LEU A 489 29.23 -1.02 -26.03
N ILE A 490 28.42 -0.23 -25.30
CA ILE A 490 27.18 -0.70 -24.67
C ILE A 490 26.18 -1.05 -25.78
N THR A 491 26.04 -2.32 -26.13
CA THR A 491 24.97 -2.78 -27.03
C THR A 491 23.83 -3.41 -26.23
N LYS A 492 22.62 -2.86 -26.40
CA LYS A 492 21.37 -3.49 -25.94
C LYS A 492 21.10 -4.71 -26.84
N VAL A 493 21.04 -5.91 -26.26
CA VAL A 493 20.57 -7.10 -26.99
C VAL A 493 19.18 -7.50 -26.46
N PRO A 494 18.15 -7.60 -27.31
CA PRO A 494 16.86 -8.18 -26.94
C PRO A 494 17.01 -9.69 -26.63
N LEU A 495 16.34 -10.15 -25.58
CA LEU A 495 16.27 -11.55 -25.16
C LEU A 495 15.46 -12.40 -26.16
N GLU A 496 16.03 -12.79 -27.30
CA GLU A 496 15.41 -13.82 -28.15
C GLU A 496 16.29 -15.01 -28.53
N ASP A 497 17.59 -15.03 -28.27
CA ASP A 497 18.41 -16.21 -28.64
C ASP A 497 19.39 -16.63 -27.54
N ARG A 498 18.97 -17.57 -26.67
CA ARG A 498 19.88 -18.49 -25.96
C ARG A 498 19.28 -19.88 -25.75
N ASN A 499 19.27 -20.67 -26.82
CA ASN A 499 19.36 -22.14 -26.75
C ASN A 499 20.85 -22.52 -26.61
N ALA A 500 21.39 -22.63 -25.39
CA ALA A 500 22.54 -23.50 -25.05
C ALA A 500 22.95 -23.37 -23.58
N GLY A 501 23.07 -24.52 -22.89
CA GLY A 501 24.08 -24.73 -21.83
C GLY A 501 23.75 -24.26 -20.41
N THR A 502 23.25 -25.17 -19.59
CA THR A 502 23.10 -25.03 -18.13
C THR A 502 24.46 -24.96 -17.41
N VAL A 503 24.68 -24.00 -16.51
CA VAL A 503 25.71 -24.10 -15.45
C VAL A 503 25.14 -23.54 -14.14
N GLY A 504 24.98 -24.40 -13.14
CA GLY A 504 24.46 -24.06 -11.81
C GLY A 504 25.57 -23.81 -10.78
N VAL A 505 25.34 -22.89 -9.85
CA VAL A 505 26.27 -22.55 -8.76
C VAL A 505 25.70 -23.01 -7.41
N SER A 506 26.53 -23.62 -6.55
CA SER A 506 26.17 -24.07 -5.19
C SER A 506 26.92 -23.25 -4.13
N LEU A 507 26.22 -22.84 -3.07
CA LEU A 507 26.74 -22.04 -1.93
C LEU A 507 27.40 -22.93 -0.86
N VAL A 508 28.46 -22.42 -0.21
CA VAL A 508 29.21 -23.08 0.87
C VAL A 508 29.01 -22.34 2.20
N THR A 509 28.79 -23.08 3.30
CA THR A 509 28.68 -22.55 4.68
C THR A 509 29.83 -23.04 5.56
N CYS A 510 30.30 -22.21 6.50
CA CYS A 510 31.44 -22.52 7.38
C CYS A 510 30.97 -23.01 8.77
N GLY A 511 31.56 -24.10 9.26
CA GLY A 511 31.43 -24.59 10.65
C GLY A 511 32.81 -24.72 11.30
N GLU A 512 32.84 -24.94 12.63
CA GLU A 512 34.03 -24.80 13.49
C GLU A 512 35.24 -25.71 13.17
N ASP A 513 35.10 -26.69 12.27
CA ASP A 513 36.18 -27.61 11.83
C ASP A 513 36.66 -27.38 10.38
N GLY A 514 36.63 -26.14 9.90
CA GLY A 514 37.23 -25.75 8.62
C GLY A 514 36.39 -26.02 7.36
N LEU A 515 36.82 -25.41 6.25
CA LEU A 515 36.07 -25.24 5.00
C LEU A 515 35.75 -26.58 4.30
N ARG A 516 34.46 -26.93 4.14
CA ARG A 516 34.03 -28.04 3.27
C ARG A 516 33.10 -27.54 2.16
N ILE A 517 33.50 -27.78 0.90
CA ILE A 517 32.67 -27.56 -0.29
C ILE A 517 31.81 -28.81 -0.52
N LEU A 518 30.49 -28.70 -0.35
CA LEU A 518 29.57 -29.81 -0.65
C LEU A 518 29.09 -29.71 -2.11
N SER A 519 29.57 -30.62 -2.96
CA SER A 519 28.93 -30.90 -4.24
C SER A 519 27.76 -31.88 -4.01
N LYS A 520 26.69 -31.79 -4.83
CA LYS A 520 25.51 -32.67 -4.73
C LYS A 520 25.80 -34.17 -4.97
N SER A 521 27.03 -34.54 -5.32
CA SER A 521 27.51 -35.92 -5.34
C SER A 521 28.52 -36.08 -4.20
N GLY A 522 28.17 -36.87 -3.18
CA GLY A 522 28.99 -37.09 -1.99
C GLY A 522 30.31 -37.83 -2.26
N THR A 523 31.27 -37.18 -2.93
CA THR A 523 32.65 -37.62 -3.07
C THR A 523 33.57 -36.47 -2.69
N ASP A 524 34.23 -36.62 -1.54
CA ASP A 524 35.26 -35.73 -1.01
C ASP A 524 36.45 -35.63 -1.98
N GLN A 525 36.59 -34.49 -2.67
CA GLN A 525 37.85 -33.74 -2.88
C GLN A 525 37.59 -32.56 -3.82
N ALA A 526 37.85 -31.34 -3.34
CA ALA A 526 37.81 -30.14 -4.17
C ALA A 526 38.95 -30.19 -5.20
N THR A 527 38.60 -30.24 -6.48
CA THR A 527 39.57 -30.18 -7.58
C THR A 527 40.26 -28.80 -7.62
N ALA A 528 41.56 -28.78 -7.88
CA ALA A 528 42.38 -27.55 -7.90
C ALA A 528 41.78 -26.46 -8.81
N ASP A 529 41.19 -26.84 -9.93
CA ASP A 529 40.51 -25.93 -10.86
C ASP A 529 39.28 -25.25 -10.23
N GLY A 530 38.53 -25.95 -9.37
CA GLY A 530 37.37 -25.37 -8.67
C GLY A 530 37.77 -24.32 -7.64
N ILE A 531 38.94 -24.48 -7.02
CA ILE A 531 39.49 -23.49 -6.08
C ILE A 531 40.02 -22.27 -6.83
N ILE A 532 40.62 -22.46 -8.01
CA ILE A 532 41.09 -21.37 -8.88
C ILE A 532 39.90 -20.53 -9.39
N ILE A 533 38.81 -21.18 -9.81
CA ILE A 533 37.60 -20.50 -10.27
C ILE A 533 36.94 -19.72 -9.12
N LEU A 534 36.85 -20.30 -7.92
CA LEU A 534 36.31 -19.60 -6.74
C LEU A 534 37.18 -18.40 -6.34
N ALA A 535 38.51 -18.53 -6.41
CA ALA A 535 39.44 -17.45 -6.14
C ALA A 535 39.32 -16.31 -7.16
N GLN A 536 39.13 -16.63 -8.44
CA GLN A 536 38.86 -15.64 -9.49
C GLN A 536 37.52 -14.92 -9.24
N GLN A 537 36.46 -15.65 -8.88
CA GLN A 537 35.17 -15.05 -8.54
C GLN A 537 35.24 -14.13 -7.31
N LEU A 538 36.00 -14.49 -6.28
CA LEU A 538 36.22 -13.65 -5.10
C LEU A 538 37.03 -12.39 -5.42
N VAL A 539 38.01 -12.48 -6.31
CA VAL A 539 38.80 -11.32 -6.78
C VAL A 539 37.92 -10.37 -7.61
N SER A 540 37.11 -10.90 -8.53
CA SER A 540 36.16 -10.10 -9.31
C SER A 540 35.09 -9.45 -8.45
N ALA A 541 34.54 -10.16 -7.46
CA ALA A 541 33.58 -9.59 -6.51
C ALA A 541 34.22 -8.48 -5.66
N ARG A 542 35.49 -8.65 -5.25
CA ARG A 542 36.24 -7.64 -4.51
C ARG A 542 36.53 -6.39 -5.34
N GLU A 543 36.90 -6.55 -6.62
CA GLU A 543 37.11 -5.43 -7.55
C GLU A 543 35.79 -4.71 -7.88
N LEU A 544 34.67 -5.42 -8.07
CA LEU A 544 33.34 -4.82 -8.27
C LEU A 544 32.83 -4.05 -7.05
N VAL A 545 33.02 -4.58 -5.84
CA VAL A 545 32.67 -3.87 -4.60
C VAL A 545 33.56 -2.64 -4.41
N LYS A 546 34.85 -2.76 -4.77
CA LYS A 546 35.80 -1.65 -4.77
C LYS A 546 35.33 -0.57 -5.75
N GLU A 547 35.09 -0.88 -7.02
CA GLU A 547 34.61 0.10 -8.02
C GLU A 547 33.27 0.73 -7.67
N ARG A 548 32.25 -0.03 -7.26
CA ARG A 548 30.94 0.55 -6.88
C ARG A 548 31.01 1.41 -5.62
N ALA A 549 31.83 1.00 -4.64
CA ALA A 549 32.07 1.83 -3.47
C ALA A 549 32.84 3.09 -3.86
N PHE A 550 33.84 2.99 -4.75
CA PHE A 550 34.60 4.13 -5.26
C PHE A 550 33.77 5.08 -6.12
N ASP A 551 32.83 4.60 -6.94
CA ASP A 551 31.97 5.46 -7.75
C ASP A 551 30.92 6.18 -6.92
N ARG A 552 30.30 5.52 -5.94
CA ARG A 552 29.41 6.23 -4.99
C ARG A 552 30.19 7.20 -4.10
N LEU A 553 31.38 6.82 -3.63
CA LEU A 553 32.27 7.73 -2.89
C LEU A 553 32.79 8.87 -3.77
N ARG A 554 33.00 8.64 -5.07
CA ARG A 554 33.41 9.66 -6.03
C ARG A 554 32.28 10.65 -6.31
N ILE A 555 31.05 10.18 -6.52
CA ILE A 555 29.88 11.05 -6.68
C ILE A 555 29.66 11.87 -5.40
N VAL A 556 29.76 11.24 -4.22
CA VAL A 556 29.66 11.95 -2.94
C VAL A 556 30.82 12.93 -2.76
N ALA A 557 32.05 12.57 -3.14
CA ALA A 557 33.21 13.47 -3.08
C ALA A 557 33.08 14.65 -4.05
N GLU A 558 32.58 14.43 -5.27
CA GLU A 558 32.32 15.47 -6.27
C GLU A 558 31.22 16.42 -5.78
N GLN A 559 30.15 15.89 -5.18
CA GLN A 559 29.10 16.70 -4.53
C GLN A 559 29.65 17.50 -3.33
N MET A 560 30.48 16.87 -2.48
CA MET A 560 31.14 17.56 -1.37
C MET A 560 32.11 18.64 -1.86
N GLU A 561 32.82 18.41 -2.96
CA GLU A 561 33.72 19.40 -3.56
C GLU A 561 32.95 20.57 -4.17
N GLN A 562 31.82 20.32 -4.83
CA GLN A 562 30.92 21.37 -5.34
C GLN A 562 30.31 22.20 -4.20
N LEU A 563 29.84 21.55 -3.13
CA LEU A 563 29.35 22.22 -1.92
C LEU A 563 30.47 23.04 -1.27
N HIS A 564 31.69 22.50 -1.18
CA HIS A 564 32.83 23.20 -0.61
C HIS A 564 33.24 24.42 -1.44
N LYS A 565 33.27 24.31 -2.78
CA LYS A 565 33.51 25.45 -3.70
C LYS A 565 32.44 26.53 -3.54
N THR A 566 31.18 26.13 -3.38
CA THR A 566 30.06 27.05 -3.17
C THR A 566 30.18 27.76 -1.83
N ALA A 567 30.50 27.03 -0.76
CA ALA A 567 30.72 27.60 0.57
C ALA A 567 31.89 28.59 0.60
N ILE A 568 33.02 28.27 -0.05
CA ILE A 568 34.16 29.19 -0.19
C ILE A 568 33.75 30.47 -0.93
N ARG A 569 32.95 30.34 -2.00
CA ARG A 569 32.46 31.52 -2.75
C ARG A 569 31.60 32.42 -1.87
N ILE A 570 30.63 31.85 -1.15
CA ILE A 570 29.77 32.59 -0.23
C ILE A 570 30.61 33.28 0.86
N LEU A 571 31.60 32.60 1.41
CA LEU A 571 32.46 33.16 2.45
C LEU A 571 33.32 34.32 1.92
N LYS A 572 33.86 34.20 0.69
CA LYS A 572 34.58 35.29 0.01
C LYS A 572 33.67 36.49 -0.29
N ASP A 573 32.45 36.23 -0.73
CA ASP A 573 31.46 37.29 -0.97
C ASP A 573 31.08 38.00 0.33
N ALA A 574 30.89 37.27 1.43
CA ALA A 574 30.60 37.84 2.75
C ALA A 574 31.77 38.68 3.30
N ILE A 575 33.02 38.20 3.19
CA ILE A 575 34.21 38.96 3.60
C ILE A 575 34.34 40.23 2.76
N ARG A 576 34.15 40.13 1.43
CA ARG A 576 34.16 41.30 0.55
C ARG A 576 33.08 42.30 0.95
N ASP A 577 31.87 41.83 1.24
CA ASP A 577 30.76 42.69 1.62
C ASP A 577 31.05 43.42 2.95
N GLU A 578 31.67 42.74 3.92
CA GLU A 578 32.14 43.33 5.19
C GLU A 578 33.25 44.37 4.96
N GLU A 579 34.26 44.06 4.13
CA GLU A 579 35.32 44.99 3.76
C GLU A 579 34.73 46.25 3.12
N LEU A 580 33.85 46.10 2.12
CA LEU A 580 33.19 47.22 1.45
C LEU A 580 32.29 48.00 2.42
N HIS A 581 31.66 47.35 3.40
CA HIS A 581 30.89 48.06 4.42
C HIS A 581 31.77 48.96 5.29
N ASN A 582 33.01 48.54 5.57
CA ASN A 582 33.98 49.25 6.40
C ASN A 582 34.86 50.26 5.64
N VAL A 583 34.84 50.25 4.29
CA VAL A 583 35.53 51.26 3.47
C VAL A 583 35.04 52.67 3.81
N ALA A 584 35.99 53.58 4.04
CA ALA A 584 35.71 54.97 4.39
C ALA A 584 34.85 55.65 3.33
N CYS A 585 33.79 56.32 3.77
CA CYS A 585 32.89 57.06 2.91
C CYS A 585 32.41 58.30 3.66
N ASN A 586 32.49 59.47 3.03
CA ASN A 586 31.99 60.73 3.60
C ASN A 586 30.47 60.90 3.42
N MET A 587 29.79 59.84 3.00
CA MET A 587 28.37 59.82 2.65
C MET A 587 27.70 58.60 3.30
N GLN A 588 26.41 58.72 3.61
CA GLN A 588 25.64 57.60 4.12
C GLN A 588 25.37 56.59 3.00
N LYS A 589 25.78 55.33 3.19
CA LYS A 589 25.54 54.24 2.25
C LYS A 589 24.05 53.90 2.22
N ARG A 590 23.42 53.94 1.05
CA ARG A 590 22.00 53.68 0.81
C ARG A 590 21.83 52.57 -0.22
N PRO A 591 20.96 51.58 0.04
CA PRO A 591 20.62 50.57 -0.95
C PRO A 591 20.12 51.18 -2.27
N GLY A 592 20.38 50.49 -3.39
CA GLY A 592 20.00 50.89 -4.74
C GLY A 592 20.98 51.85 -5.43
N HIS A 593 21.99 52.38 -4.73
CA HIS A 593 22.98 53.29 -5.32
C HIS A 593 24.28 52.55 -5.70
N VAL A 594 24.94 53.05 -6.75
CA VAL A 594 26.25 52.58 -7.21
C VAL A 594 27.35 53.42 -6.57
N TYR A 595 28.36 52.76 -6.05
CA TYR A 595 29.51 53.36 -5.40
C TYR A 595 30.79 52.92 -6.12
N HIS A 596 31.67 53.89 -6.38
CA HIS A 596 32.94 53.68 -7.08
C HIS A 596 34.09 53.64 -6.06
N LEU A 597 34.83 52.54 -6.03
CA LEU A 597 35.94 52.30 -5.12
C LEU A 597 37.25 52.83 -5.72
N TYR A 598 37.93 53.70 -4.98
CA TYR A 598 39.22 54.29 -5.35
C TYR A 598 40.29 53.99 -4.30
N GLU A 599 41.54 53.88 -4.76
CA GLU A 599 42.72 53.71 -3.90
C GLU A 599 43.72 54.84 -4.14
N LYS A 600 44.17 55.46 -3.05
CA LYS A 600 45.23 56.48 -3.08
C LYS A 600 46.59 55.79 -3.08
N LYS A 601 47.64 56.47 -3.54
CA LYS A 601 49.04 55.97 -3.55
C LYS A 601 49.58 55.49 -2.20
N ASN A 602 48.93 55.83 -1.08
CA ASN A 602 49.27 55.38 0.27
C ASN A 602 48.49 54.12 0.71
N GLY A 603 47.74 53.47 -0.19
CA GLY A 603 46.93 52.28 0.10
C GLY A 603 45.58 52.57 0.77
N PHE A 604 45.21 53.84 0.94
CA PHE A 604 43.92 54.20 1.55
C PHE A 604 42.78 54.08 0.54
N ARG A 605 41.80 53.22 0.85
CA ARG A 605 40.60 52.96 0.03
C ARG A 605 39.39 53.74 0.51
N TYR A 606 38.62 54.31 -0.40
CA TYR A 606 37.38 55.01 -0.09
C TYR A 606 36.36 54.94 -1.23
N PHE A 607 35.09 55.16 -0.89
CA PHE A 607 34.00 55.21 -1.86
C PHE A 607 33.66 56.64 -2.28
N SER A 608 33.39 56.82 -3.58
CA SER A 608 32.85 58.06 -4.16
C SER A 608 31.64 57.76 -5.07
N LEU A 609 30.77 58.74 -5.25
CA LEU A 609 29.65 58.70 -6.20
C LEU A 609 30.03 59.21 -7.60
N LEU A 610 31.21 59.84 -7.73
CA LEU A 610 31.70 60.33 -9.01
C LEU A 610 32.45 59.24 -9.76
N THR A 611 32.15 59.09 -11.04
CA THR A 611 32.85 58.20 -11.96
C THR A 611 34.23 58.76 -12.32
N PRO A 612 35.19 57.93 -12.79
CA PRO A 612 36.53 58.40 -13.15
C PRO A 612 36.54 59.49 -14.25
N GLU A 613 35.48 59.58 -15.05
CA GLU A 613 35.32 60.55 -16.13
C GLU A 613 34.83 61.92 -15.63
N GLU A 614 34.13 61.95 -14.49
CA GLU A 614 33.61 63.16 -13.84
C GLU A 614 34.66 63.82 -12.93
N TRP A 615 35.74 63.11 -12.61
CA TRP A 615 36.90 63.68 -11.93
C TRP A 615 37.70 64.55 -12.90
N GLY A 616 37.84 65.84 -12.56
CA GLY A 616 38.59 66.82 -13.36
C GLY A 616 40.05 66.38 -13.62
N LYS A 617 40.59 66.74 -14.80
CA LYS A 617 41.90 66.30 -15.34
C LYS A 617 43.12 66.56 -14.44
N GLU A 618 43.01 67.32 -13.34
CA GLU A 618 44.14 67.74 -12.50
C GLU A 618 44.42 66.86 -11.27
N GLU A 619 43.57 65.90 -10.90
CA GLU A 619 43.83 64.98 -9.76
C GLU A 619 43.81 63.49 -10.15
N LYS A 620 44.61 63.08 -11.15
CA LYS A 620 44.87 61.66 -11.43
C LYS A 620 45.88 61.04 -10.45
N VAL A 621 45.66 61.20 -9.14
CA VAL A 621 46.48 60.58 -8.09
C VAL A 621 45.85 59.27 -7.58
N GLN A 622 44.64 58.95 -8.03
CA GLN A 622 43.80 57.88 -7.51
C GLN A 622 43.65 56.78 -8.56
N GLU A 623 43.88 55.52 -8.17
CA GLU A 623 43.65 54.36 -9.00
C GLU A 623 42.20 53.90 -8.81
N TYR A 624 41.44 53.83 -9.91
CA TYR A 624 40.08 53.28 -9.89
C TYR A 624 40.16 51.76 -9.82
N ILE A 625 39.47 51.17 -8.84
CA ILE A 625 39.46 49.71 -8.65
C ILE A 625 38.23 49.10 -9.33
N ALA A 626 37.04 49.43 -8.84
CA ALA A 626 35.79 48.80 -9.27
C ALA A 626 34.56 49.59 -8.82
N SER A 627 33.41 49.25 -9.39
CA SER A 627 32.10 49.82 -9.06
C SER A 627 31.19 48.75 -8.49
N TYR A 628 30.47 49.08 -7.42
CA TYR A 628 29.57 48.16 -6.72
C TYR A 628 28.23 48.83 -6.44
N ARG A 629 27.14 48.09 -6.61
CA ARG A 629 25.80 48.48 -6.17
C ARG A 629 25.50 47.86 -4.81
N LEU A 630 25.03 48.67 -3.87
CA LEU A 630 24.54 48.17 -2.59
C LEU A 630 23.10 47.68 -2.76
N GLU A 631 22.87 46.40 -2.48
CA GLU A 631 21.55 45.78 -2.62
C GLU A 631 20.69 45.92 -1.36
N LEU A 632 19.38 45.67 -1.49
CA LEU A 632 18.40 45.73 -0.38
C LEU A 632 18.71 44.76 0.77
N ASN A 633 19.36 43.63 0.47
CA ASN A 633 19.80 42.64 1.45
C ASN A 633 21.17 42.98 2.08
N ASN A 634 21.66 44.22 1.91
CA ASN A 634 22.97 44.71 2.35
C ASN A 634 24.20 44.02 1.72
N SER A 635 24.03 43.23 0.65
CA SER A 635 25.16 42.69 -0.13
C SER A 635 25.65 43.66 -1.19
N TRP A 636 26.93 43.55 -1.60
CA TRP A 636 27.50 44.39 -2.65
C TRP A 636 27.66 43.60 -3.95
N THR A 637 26.98 44.04 -5.00
CA THR A 637 27.07 43.42 -6.33
C THR A 637 27.95 44.27 -7.25
N PRO A 638 28.99 43.71 -7.88
CA PRO A 638 29.76 44.43 -8.89
C PRO A 638 28.86 44.89 -10.03
N THR A 639 29.06 46.11 -10.55
CA THR A 639 28.19 46.68 -11.60
C THR A 639 28.13 45.81 -12.88
N ALA A 640 29.15 44.98 -13.13
CA ALA A 640 29.18 44.03 -14.24
C ALA A 640 28.18 42.87 -14.11
N ASP A 641 27.81 42.49 -12.88
CA ASP A 641 26.94 41.35 -12.59
C ASP A 641 25.52 41.77 -12.19
N VAL A 642 25.30 43.08 -12.02
CA VAL A 642 24.00 43.67 -11.69
C VAL A 642 22.90 43.28 -12.70
N THR A 643 23.16 43.36 -14.01
CA THR A 643 22.17 43.02 -15.04
C THR A 643 21.76 41.55 -15.03
N LYS A 644 22.72 40.64 -14.79
CA LYS A 644 22.43 39.21 -14.66
C LYS A 644 21.61 38.91 -13.42
N ARG A 645 21.95 39.56 -12.30
CA ARG A 645 21.25 39.40 -11.03
C ARG A 645 19.83 39.96 -11.10
N ASP A 646 19.63 41.12 -11.71
CA ASP A 646 18.31 41.72 -11.88
C ASP A 646 17.43 40.88 -12.81
N GLN A 647 18.01 40.26 -13.84
CA GLN A 647 17.29 39.31 -14.69
C GLN A 647 16.89 38.05 -13.92
N LEU A 648 17.81 37.46 -13.14
CA LEU A 648 17.52 36.32 -12.26
C LEU A 648 16.46 36.65 -11.22
N SER A 649 16.50 37.84 -10.62
CA SER A 649 15.49 38.27 -9.64
C SER A 649 14.14 38.50 -10.30
N LYS A 650 14.09 39.06 -11.51
CA LYS A 650 12.85 39.17 -12.30
C LYS A 650 12.31 37.83 -12.75
N ASP A 651 13.17 36.89 -13.14
CA ASP A 651 12.76 35.55 -13.54
C ASP A 651 12.25 34.78 -12.32
N PHE A 652 12.88 34.97 -11.15
CA PHE A 652 12.45 34.40 -9.87
C PHE A 652 11.15 35.03 -9.37
N GLU A 653 11.01 36.36 -9.41
CA GLU A 653 9.76 37.05 -9.11
C GLU A 653 8.67 36.69 -10.11
N ALA A 654 8.96 36.52 -11.40
CA ALA A 654 8.00 36.04 -12.38
C ALA A 654 7.61 34.58 -12.11
N THR A 655 8.53 33.76 -11.63
CA THR A 655 8.26 32.37 -11.23
C THR A 655 7.42 32.31 -9.95
N ILE A 656 7.68 33.20 -9.00
CA ILE A 656 6.92 33.33 -7.75
C ILE A 656 5.55 33.97 -8.00
N SER A 657 5.46 35.04 -8.79
CA SER A 657 4.18 35.66 -9.17
C SER A 657 3.34 34.74 -10.05
N LYS A 658 3.92 33.81 -10.79
CA LYS A 658 3.20 32.71 -11.47
C LYS A 658 2.84 31.53 -10.55
N ARG A 659 3.37 31.49 -9.33
CA ARG A 659 3.07 30.48 -8.30
C ARG A 659 2.18 31.04 -7.17
N ILE A 660 2.03 32.36 -7.05
CA ILE A 660 1.21 33.05 -6.02
C ILE A 660 -0.08 33.65 -6.64
N LEU A 661 -0.15 33.75 -7.98
CA LEU A 661 -1.40 33.83 -8.75
C LEU A 661 -1.69 32.46 -9.33
#